data_AF-A0A1Y4V464-F1
#
_entry.id   AF-A0A1Y4V464-F1
#
_cell.length_a   1.000
_cell.length_b   1.000
_cell.length_c   1.000
_cell.angle_alpha   90.00
_cell.angle_beta   90.00
_cell.angle_gamma   90.00
#
_symmetry.space_group_name_H-M   'P 1'
#
loop_
_entity.id
_entity.type
_entity.pdbx_description
1 polymer ?
#
loop_
_entity_poly.entity_id
_entity_poly.type
_entity_poly.pdbx_seq_one_letter_code
_entity_poly.pdbx_strand_id
1 'polypeptide(L)'
;MARWMISRKPEMRNPMRLILKGKPAKRANPPMRQKNKRWGRHRKMGVCLLLTGVLVILMMILIFSFSAQDATESSGLSGGICGRIVRAAQEIFGLAMSPEQAKRWSQLLETPVRKLAHFTEYAVFSFVTCVHGLMLRLAFGHQGVLRQASGRSGKLCRKTERRDREKAILKKGRKALAEFFPMFAKTVPFCILYAVTDEIHQYFVPGRSCRLFDVGVDSLGILFGALLFLLTVQTQKVKIWIKWIKTPEYQDGVAERMNTMKCIELLEGLSYKCLQGDVQTEVSAVVNDSRKLAEGCMFICVRGASFDGHTFAKEAAEKGAAVLLVEEPVEVPETVTVIQVEDTRYAMALVSAAWFGHPDRELTTIAVTGTKGKTTTTYMIQALLEKAGHKTGVIGTIEVVIGDKHIAVNNTTPESYDIHKYFREMVDAGCEAVVMEASSQGFKLHRTAGIEFDYGLFTNLSPDHIGPNEHKDFAEYLSCKAKLFTQCKKGFANLDDEHFAEITAHATCPVHTFGLAEHADLRAQNIELTRDTDFLGVDFDVSGLLNGRVSCGVPGTFNVHNALGAICVALEMGADLPMINEVLRKFTVKGRVQIIPTGYEYTLIVDYAHNAVALESILKTLREYHPARLISLFGCGGNRSKLRRFEMGEVSGRLADLTIITSDNPRFEEPQAIMDDILTGMKKTDGKYISIIDRREAISYVMHHAQPGDIVVLAGKGHETYQEIKGKKYHMSEEEIVQDVLDGKY
;
A
#
# COMPACT_ATOMS: atom_id res chain seq x y z
N MET A 1 -22.79 -45.00 -31.27
CA MET A 1 -23.62 -45.63 -32.32
C MET A 1 -24.84 -46.24 -31.64
N ALA A 2 -26.10 -45.88 -31.89
CA ALA A 2 -26.72 -45.03 -32.89
C ALA A 2 -28.04 -44.45 -32.36
N ARG A 3 -28.25 -43.17 -32.69
CA ARG A 3 -29.48 -42.38 -32.95
C ARG A 3 -30.87 -42.89 -32.54
N TRP A 4 -31.66 -41.87 -32.12
CA TRP A 4 -33.10 -41.65 -32.40
C TRP A 4 -34.09 -42.57 -31.63
N MET A 5 -35.29 -42.18 -31.20
CA MET A 5 -36.18 -41.04 -31.44
C MET A 5 -37.40 -41.17 -30.49
N ILE A 6 -37.96 -40.04 -30.05
CA ILE A 6 -39.40 -39.68 -30.01
C ILE A 6 -40.42 -40.61 -29.32
N SER A 7 -41.10 -40.08 -28.29
CA SER A 7 -42.55 -39.75 -28.29
C SER A 7 -42.99 -39.35 -26.86
N ARG A 8 -43.33 -38.09 -26.59
CA ARG A 8 -44.67 -37.44 -26.58
C ARG A 8 -45.76 -38.08 -25.68
N LYS A 9 -46.14 -37.28 -24.66
CA LYS A 9 -47.49 -37.03 -24.06
C LYS A 9 -47.97 -37.97 -22.92
N PRO A 10 -49.01 -37.59 -22.12
CA PRO A 10 -49.19 -36.34 -21.35
C PRO A 10 -49.85 -36.59 -19.94
N GLU A 11 -50.00 -35.50 -19.17
CA GLU A 11 -50.92 -35.22 -18.04
C GLU A 11 -51.73 -36.33 -17.33
N MET A 12 -51.68 -36.32 -15.98
CA MET A 12 -52.85 -36.58 -15.15
C MET A 12 -52.88 -35.67 -13.91
N ARG A 13 -54.01 -34.99 -13.71
CA ARG A 13 -54.39 -34.19 -12.54
C ARG A 13 -54.90 -35.08 -11.40
N ASN A 14 -54.87 -34.46 -10.21
CA ASN A 14 -55.88 -34.52 -9.13
C ASN A 14 -55.59 -35.49 -7.95
N PRO A 15 -56.28 -35.34 -6.78
CA PRO A 15 -55.96 -34.41 -5.69
C PRO A 15 -55.99 -35.10 -4.31
N MET A 16 -55.58 -34.43 -3.22
CA MET A 16 -56.30 -34.56 -1.93
C MET A 16 -55.88 -33.51 -0.90
N ARG A 17 -56.90 -32.87 -0.33
CA ARG A 17 -56.87 -32.02 0.87
C ARG A 17 -56.45 -32.84 2.09
N LEU A 18 -55.79 -32.21 3.07
CA LEU A 18 -56.27 -32.31 4.44
C LEU A 18 -55.92 -31.08 5.28
N ILE A 19 -56.83 -30.80 6.20
CA ILE A 19 -57.04 -29.63 7.03
C ILE A 19 -56.07 -29.65 8.21
N LEU A 20 -55.59 -28.48 8.67
CA LEU A 20 -55.48 -28.14 10.10
C LEU A 20 -55.37 -26.61 10.27
N LYS A 21 -56.41 -26.01 10.88
CA LYS A 21 -56.43 -24.64 11.41
C LYS A 21 -55.70 -24.63 12.77
N GLY A 22 -54.75 -23.73 12.95
CA GLY A 22 -54.11 -23.42 14.24
C GLY A 22 -53.75 -21.93 14.34
N LYS A 23 -54.12 -21.31 15.46
CA LYS A 23 -54.03 -19.87 15.85
C LYS A 23 -52.60 -19.26 15.74
N PRO A 24 -52.47 -17.91 15.71
CA PRO A 24 -51.20 -17.24 15.41
C PRO A 24 -50.20 -17.35 16.57
N ALA A 25 -49.01 -17.87 16.28
CA ALA A 25 -47.88 -17.81 17.20
C ALA A 25 -47.27 -16.40 17.20
N LYS A 26 -47.10 -15.84 18.40
CA LYS A 26 -46.44 -14.57 18.68
C LYS A 26 -45.06 -14.52 18.01
N ARG A 27 -44.74 -13.41 17.34
CA ARG A 27 -43.41 -13.06 16.81
C ARG A 27 -42.34 -13.33 17.88
N ALA A 28 -41.51 -14.34 17.66
CA ALA A 28 -40.18 -14.43 18.25
C ALA A 28 -39.21 -13.76 17.27
N ASN A 29 -38.61 -12.63 17.67
CA ASN A 29 -37.47 -12.07 16.95
C ASN A 29 -36.27 -13.03 17.08
N PRO A 30 -35.59 -13.44 15.99
CA PRO A 30 -34.27 -14.02 16.10
C PRO A 30 -33.22 -12.89 16.25
N PRO A 31 -32.38 -12.90 17.30
CA PRO A 31 -31.42 -11.83 17.56
C PRO A 31 -30.05 -12.21 16.99
N MET A 32 -29.81 -12.04 15.70
CA MET A 32 -28.46 -12.28 15.14
C MET A 32 -28.14 -11.38 13.95
N ARG A 33 -27.59 -10.18 14.22
CA ARG A 33 -26.58 -9.56 13.34
C ARG A 33 -25.79 -8.41 13.99
N GLN A 34 -26.29 -7.78 15.06
CA GLN A 34 -25.50 -6.84 15.87
C GLN A 34 -24.38 -7.50 16.72
N LYS A 35 -24.43 -8.83 16.92
CA LYS A 35 -23.39 -9.55 17.68
C LYS A 35 -22.04 -9.56 16.95
N ASN A 36 -21.98 -9.72 15.62
CA ASN A 36 -20.71 -10.02 14.95
C ASN A 36 -19.72 -8.84 14.87
N LYS A 37 -20.17 -7.57 14.75
CA LYS A 37 -19.25 -6.41 14.77
C LYS A 37 -18.74 -6.06 16.18
N ARG A 38 -19.54 -6.30 17.22
CA ARG A 38 -19.09 -6.21 18.63
C ARG A 38 -18.11 -7.35 18.96
N TRP A 39 -18.36 -8.54 18.42
CA TRP A 39 -17.55 -9.74 18.66
C TRP A 39 -16.11 -9.61 18.19
N GLY A 40 -15.80 -8.97 17.05
CA GLY A 40 -14.40 -8.81 16.60
C GLY A 40 -13.51 -8.03 17.57
N ARG A 41 -14.02 -6.92 18.12
CA ARG A 41 -13.34 -6.11 19.15
C ARG A 41 -13.26 -6.86 20.49
N HIS A 42 -14.33 -7.57 20.87
CA HIS A 42 -14.34 -8.40 22.07
C HIS A 42 -13.43 -9.64 21.94
N ARG A 43 -13.15 -10.14 20.72
CA ARG A 43 -12.27 -11.29 20.47
C ARG A 43 -10.80 -10.89 20.59
N LYS A 44 -10.36 -9.78 19.98
CA LYS A 44 -8.97 -9.28 20.13
C LYS A 44 -8.68 -8.82 21.57
N MET A 45 -9.61 -8.07 22.17
CA MET A 45 -9.50 -7.69 23.59
C MET A 45 -9.56 -8.92 24.50
N GLY A 46 -10.43 -9.90 24.20
CA GLY A 46 -10.54 -11.16 24.93
C GLY A 46 -9.28 -12.03 24.83
N VAL A 47 -8.65 -12.11 23.66
CA VAL A 47 -7.36 -12.79 23.46
C VAL A 47 -6.25 -12.07 24.22
N CYS A 48 -6.17 -10.73 24.16
CA CYS A 48 -5.18 -9.98 24.93
C CYS A 48 -5.39 -10.14 26.45
N LEU A 49 -6.63 -10.13 26.92
CA LEU A 49 -6.99 -10.41 28.31
C LEU A 49 -6.58 -11.83 28.72
N LEU A 50 -6.86 -12.82 27.87
CA LEU A 50 -6.47 -14.21 28.09
C LEU A 50 -4.94 -14.35 28.16
N LEU A 51 -4.22 -13.81 27.18
CA LEU A 51 -2.76 -13.90 27.11
C LEU A 51 -2.08 -13.21 28.28
N THR A 52 -2.50 -11.99 28.61
CA THR A 52 -1.94 -11.26 29.77
C THR A 52 -2.30 -11.93 31.08
N GLY A 53 -3.51 -12.49 31.22
CA GLY A 53 -3.91 -13.27 32.40
C GLY A 53 -3.12 -14.57 32.55
N VAL A 54 -2.92 -15.30 31.44
CA VAL A 54 -2.06 -16.50 31.41
C VAL A 54 -0.63 -16.13 31.77
N LEU A 55 -0.09 -15.01 31.30
CA LEU A 55 1.26 -14.56 31.63
C LEU A 55 1.39 -14.23 33.12
N VAL A 56 0.39 -13.59 33.75
CA VAL A 56 0.35 -13.38 35.21
C VAL A 56 0.40 -14.73 35.94
N ILE A 57 -0.43 -15.70 35.52
CA ILE A 57 -0.47 -17.04 36.13
C ILE A 57 0.87 -17.77 35.94
N LEU A 58 1.46 -17.71 34.75
CA LEU A 58 2.76 -18.34 34.46
C LEU A 58 3.87 -17.72 35.30
N MET A 59 3.86 -16.39 35.52
CA MET A 59 4.82 -15.74 36.41
C MET A 59 4.62 -16.16 37.86
N MET A 60 3.38 -16.28 38.33
CA MET A 60 3.11 -16.83 39.67
C MET A 60 3.61 -18.27 39.77
N ILE A 61 3.30 -19.14 38.81
CA ILE A 61 3.78 -20.53 38.80
C ILE A 61 5.31 -20.58 38.78
N LEU A 62 5.96 -19.73 37.99
CA LEU A 62 7.41 -19.68 37.88
C LEU A 62 8.06 -19.27 39.21
N ILE A 63 7.59 -18.17 39.82
CA ILE A 63 8.06 -17.68 41.11
C ILE A 63 7.86 -18.77 42.16
N PHE A 64 6.66 -19.34 42.24
CA PHE A 64 6.34 -20.41 43.16
C PHE A 64 7.21 -21.67 42.93
N SER A 65 7.51 -22.02 41.68
CA SER A 65 8.36 -23.17 41.35
C SER A 65 9.81 -22.95 41.78
N PHE A 66 10.34 -21.74 41.62
CA PHE A 66 11.68 -21.40 42.13
C PHE A 66 11.69 -21.38 43.66
N SER A 67 10.62 -20.91 44.29
CA SER A 67 10.46 -20.93 45.75
C SER A 67 10.26 -22.35 46.30
N ALA A 68 9.76 -23.29 45.49
CA ALA A 68 9.60 -24.71 45.84
C ALA A 68 10.91 -25.51 45.73
N GLN A 69 11.98 -24.95 45.17
CA GLN A 69 13.28 -25.63 45.09
C GLN A 69 13.99 -25.63 46.45
N ASP A 70 14.47 -26.81 46.84
CA ASP A 70 15.30 -27.01 48.02
C ASP A 70 16.50 -26.04 48.01
N ALA A 71 16.91 -25.61 49.20
CA ALA A 71 17.95 -24.57 49.35
C ALA A 71 19.27 -24.94 48.65
N THR A 72 19.60 -26.23 48.54
CA THR A 72 20.80 -26.74 47.88
C THR A 72 20.78 -26.53 46.37
N GLU A 73 19.68 -26.80 45.68
CA GLU A 73 19.58 -26.60 44.22
C GLU A 73 19.59 -25.12 43.84
N SER A 74 18.87 -24.29 44.61
CA SER A 74 18.83 -22.85 44.38
C SER A 74 20.17 -22.15 44.66
N SER A 75 20.91 -22.61 45.68
CA SER A 75 22.30 -22.17 45.93
C SER A 75 23.24 -22.58 44.79
N GLY A 76 23.03 -23.75 44.17
CA GLY A 76 23.83 -24.21 43.03
C GLY A 76 23.71 -23.33 41.79
N LEU A 77 22.48 -22.92 41.44
CA LEU A 77 22.23 -22.04 40.28
C LEU A 77 22.82 -20.63 40.49
N SER A 78 22.55 -20.02 41.65
CA SER A 78 23.06 -18.69 41.99
C SER A 78 24.58 -18.67 42.17
N GLY A 79 25.15 -19.72 42.77
CA GLY A 79 26.60 -19.93 42.86
C GLY A 79 27.28 -20.08 41.51
N GLY A 80 26.64 -20.76 40.55
CA GLY A 80 27.13 -20.88 39.17
C GLY A 80 27.19 -19.53 38.43
N ILE A 81 26.19 -18.68 38.61
CA ILE A 81 26.14 -17.33 38.04
C ILE A 81 27.21 -16.43 38.70
N CYS A 82 27.31 -16.45 40.03
CA CYS A 82 28.31 -15.67 40.77
C CYS A 82 29.73 -16.06 40.35
N GLY A 83 30.00 -17.36 40.15
CA GLY A 83 31.29 -17.84 39.68
C GLY A 83 31.65 -17.38 38.25
N ARG A 84 30.66 -17.07 37.40
CA ARG A 84 30.88 -16.45 36.09
C ARG A 84 31.13 -14.95 36.21
N ILE A 85 30.39 -14.26 37.07
CA ILE A 85 30.59 -12.82 37.33
C ILE A 85 31.98 -12.54 37.88
N VAL A 86 32.44 -13.34 38.85
CA VAL A 86 33.79 -13.19 39.43
C VAL A 86 34.86 -13.45 38.38
N ARG A 87 34.69 -14.45 37.51
CA ARG A 87 35.63 -14.71 36.40
C ARG A 87 35.66 -13.57 35.37
N ALA A 88 34.51 -13.06 34.98
CA ALA A 88 34.43 -11.91 34.07
C ALA A 88 35.12 -10.68 34.68
N ALA A 89 34.93 -10.42 35.97
CA ALA A 89 35.61 -9.33 36.66
C ALA A 89 37.14 -9.53 36.74
N GLN A 90 37.61 -10.77 36.94
CA GLN A 90 39.04 -11.10 36.90
C GLN A 90 39.65 -10.79 35.54
N GLU A 91 38.98 -11.18 34.45
CA GLU A 91 39.44 -10.92 33.08
C GLU A 91 39.42 -9.42 32.74
N ILE A 92 38.34 -8.72 33.08
CA ILE A 92 38.16 -7.30 32.73
C ILE A 92 39.15 -6.40 33.50
N PHE A 93 39.39 -6.69 34.78
CA PHE A 93 40.20 -5.83 35.65
C PHE A 93 41.61 -6.38 35.93
N GLY A 94 42.00 -7.51 35.33
CA GLY A 94 43.33 -8.11 35.48
C GLY A 94 43.66 -8.53 36.92
N LEU A 95 42.65 -8.88 37.73
CA LEU A 95 42.83 -9.18 39.16
C LEU A 95 43.37 -10.61 39.35
N ALA A 96 44.61 -10.73 39.82
CA ALA A 96 45.18 -12.02 40.23
C ALA A 96 44.60 -12.46 41.57
N MET A 97 43.60 -13.33 41.55
CA MET A 97 42.96 -13.87 42.76
C MET A 97 43.19 -15.37 42.88
N SER A 98 43.47 -15.85 44.09
CA SER A 98 43.57 -17.29 44.35
C SER A 98 42.19 -17.99 44.20
N PRO A 99 42.15 -19.30 43.92
CA PRO A 99 40.88 -20.05 43.84
C PRO A 99 40.02 -19.92 45.11
N GLU A 100 40.65 -19.82 46.28
CA GLU A 100 39.96 -19.62 47.57
C GLU A 100 39.37 -18.22 47.70
N GLN A 101 40.08 -17.19 47.21
CA GLN A 101 39.55 -15.83 47.15
C GLN A 101 38.37 -15.76 46.19
N ALA A 102 38.46 -16.34 44.99
CA ALA A 102 37.37 -16.38 44.02
C ALA A 102 36.12 -17.10 44.59
N LYS A 103 36.32 -18.22 45.30
CA LYS A 103 35.24 -18.93 46.00
C LYS A 103 34.61 -18.06 47.09
N ARG A 104 35.41 -17.36 47.90
CA ARG A 104 34.93 -16.46 48.94
C ARG A 104 34.13 -15.30 48.36
N TRP A 105 34.56 -14.69 47.26
CA TRP A 105 33.83 -13.64 46.57
C TRP A 105 32.53 -14.14 45.94
N SER A 106 32.55 -15.34 45.33
CA SER A 106 31.34 -15.97 44.81
C SER A 106 30.29 -16.20 45.91
N GLN A 107 30.72 -16.69 47.08
CA GLN A 107 29.85 -16.87 48.25
C GLN A 107 29.32 -15.54 48.82
N LEU A 108 30.14 -14.49 48.82
CA LEU A 108 29.71 -13.15 49.24
C LEU A 108 28.67 -12.54 48.29
N LEU A 109 28.78 -12.82 46.98
CA LEU A 109 27.86 -12.31 45.95
C LEU A 109 26.56 -13.12 45.84
N GLU A 110 26.55 -14.37 46.29
CA GLU A 110 25.41 -15.28 46.14
C GLU A 110 24.12 -14.71 46.73
N THR A 111 24.19 -14.17 47.96
CA THR A 111 23.01 -13.61 48.61
C THR A 111 22.50 -12.33 47.92
N PRO A 112 23.33 -11.31 47.61
CA PRO A 112 22.92 -10.15 46.83
C PRO A 112 22.35 -10.49 45.46
N VAL A 113 22.99 -11.39 44.69
CA VAL A 113 22.53 -11.78 43.35
C VAL A 113 21.18 -12.48 43.42
N ARG A 114 20.99 -13.37 44.40
CA ARG A 114 19.71 -14.02 44.64
C ARG A 114 18.61 -13.01 45.00
N LYS A 115 18.89 -12.04 45.87
CA LYS A 115 17.91 -10.99 46.22
C LYS A 115 17.58 -10.08 45.04
N LEU A 116 18.55 -9.79 44.18
CA LEU A 116 18.31 -9.04 42.95
C LEU A 116 17.44 -9.82 41.95
N ALA A 117 17.61 -11.15 41.87
CA ALA A 117 16.77 -12.01 41.04
C ALA A 117 15.30 -11.94 41.50
N HIS A 118 15.03 -12.16 42.79
CA HIS A 118 13.68 -12.05 43.35
C HIS A 118 13.08 -10.64 43.15
N PHE A 119 13.84 -9.59 43.44
CA PHE A 119 13.42 -8.21 43.14
C PHE A 119 12.98 -8.05 41.67
N THR A 120 13.73 -8.62 40.73
CA THR A 120 13.46 -8.52 39.30
C THR A 120 12.23 -9.32 38.89
N GLU A 121 12.09 -10.54 39.40
CA GLU A 121 10.90 -11.40 39.19
C GLU A 121 9.62 -10.68 39.62
N TYR A 122 9.64 -10.11 40.83
CA TYR A 122 8.50 -9.38 41.38
C TYR A 122 8.25 -8.03 40.69
N ALA A 123 9.29 -7.38 40.15
CA ALA A 123 9.14 -6.21 39.29
C ALA A 123 8.45 -6.55 37.96
N VAL A 124 8.84 -7.65 37.31
CA VAL A 124 8.20 -8.13 36.07
C VAL A 124 6.77 -8.57 36.36
N PHE A 125 6.54 -9.33 37.42
CA PHE A 125 5.21 -9.77 37.85
C PHE A 125 4.26 -8.58 38.06
N SER A 126 4.69 -7.56 38.81
CA SER A 126 3.92 -6.33 39.04
C SER A 126 3.64 -5.56 37.75
N PHE A 127 4.64 -5.40 36.87
CA PHE A 127 4.47 -4.74 35.58
C PHE A 127 3.43 -5.44 34.71
N VAL A 128 3.53 -6.76 34.55
CA VAL A 128 2.58 -7.56 33.77
C VAL A 128 1.18 -7.51 34.38
N THR A 129 1.07 -7.57 35.71
CA THR A 129 -0.22 -7.47 36.40
C THR A 129 -0.85 -6.07 36.23
N CYS A 130 -0.06 -5.00 36.17
CA CYS A 130 -0.54 -3.65 35.85
C CYS A 130 -1.03 -3.56 34.40
N VAL A 131 -0.34 -4.19 33.45
CA VAL A 131 -0.80 -4.30 32.05
C VAL A 131 -2.13 -5.05 31.99
N HIS A 132 -2.26 -6.18 32.70
CA HIS A 132 -3.51 -6.93 32.75
C HIS A 132 -4.66 -6.12 33.37
N GLY A 133 -4.40 -5.41 34.48
CA GLY A 133 -5.36 -4.50 35.12
C GLY A 133 -5.84 -3.38 34.18
N LEU A 134 -4.93 -2.83 33.36
CA LEU A 134 -5.28 -1.86 32.33
C LEU A 134 -6.21 -2.47 31.28
N MET A 135 -5.92 -3.68 30.81
CA MET A 135 -6.75 -4.39 29.83
C MET A 135 -8.16 -4.68 30.39
N LEU A 136 -8.25 -5.12 31.64
CA LEU A 136 -9.54 -5.33 32.33
C LEU A 136 -10.34 -4.03 32.38
N ARG A 137 -9.70 -2.92 32.74
CA ARG A 137 -10.35 -1.62 32.79
C ARG A 137 -10.79 -1.12 31.41
N LEU A 138 -9.99 -1.34 30.37
CA LEU A 138 -10.36 -0.98 28.99
C LEU A 138 -11.52 -1.85 28.47
N ALA A 139 -11.59 -3.11 28.89
CA ALA A 139 -12.66 -4.02 28.50
C ALA A 139 -13.99 -3.74 29.23
N PHE A 140 -13.95 -3.34 30.51
CA PHE A 140 -15.13 -3.26 31.37
C PHE A 140 -15.47 -1.84 31.90
N GLY A 141 -14.60 -0.84 31.68
CA GLY A 141 -14.69 0.49 32.33
C GLY A 141 -15.62 1.53 31.70
N HIS A 142 -16.42 1.20 30.68
CA HIS A 142 -17.29 2.16 29.98
C HIS A 142 -18.78 1.99 30.33
N GLN A 143 -19.15 2.29 31.57
CA GLN A 143 -20.57 2.42 31.96
C GLN A 143 -20.98 3.76 32.60
N GLY A 144 -20.14 4.81 32.61
CA GLY A 144 -20.46 5.99 33.44
C GLY A 144 -20.26 7.42 32.91
N VAL A 145 -19.83 7.69 31.67
CA VAL A 145 -19.36 9.07 31.31
C VAL A 145 -19.85 9.58 29.94
N LEU A 146 -21.11 9.35 29.57
CA LEU A 146 -21.73 9.99 28.39
C LEU A 146 -23.05 10.70 28.74
N ARG A 147 -23.01 11.54 29.77
CA ARG A 147 -24.02 12.60 30.03
C ARG A 147 -23.32 13.80 30.66
N GLN A 148 -22.69 14.64 29.84
CA GLN A 148 -22.41 16.07 30.08
C GLN A 148 -21.31 16.55 29.13
N ALA A 149 -21.65 16.72 27.85
CA ALA A 149 -20.88 17.56 26.94
C ALA A 149 -21.74 17.95 25.73
N SER A 150 -22.98 18.40 25.99
CA SER A 150 -23.74 19.21 25.04
C SER A 150 -24.03 20.54 25.73
N GLY A 151 -23.41 21.60 25.23
CA GLY A 151 -23.66 22.96 25.67
C GLY A 151 -22.42 23.69 26.17
N ARG A 152 -21.68 24.32 25.25
CA ARG A 152 -21.43 25.77 25.26
C ARG A 152 -20.57 26.20 24.07
N SER A 153 -21.20 27.04 23.26
CA SER A 153 -20.59 27.95 22.28
C SER A 153 -19.67 28.98 22.97
N GLY A 154 -18.68 29.51 22.25
CA GLY A 154 -18.15 30.86 22.53
C GLY A 154 -16.63 31.07 22.42
N LYS A 155 -16.23 31.65 21.28
CA LYS A 155 -15.16 32.65 21.02
C LYS A 155 -14.03 32.92 22.06
N LEU A 156 -12.82 33.07 21.46
CA LEU A 156 -11.80 34.12 21.64
C LEU A 156 -10.49 33.84 22.45
N CYS A 157 -9.40 34.18 21.76
CA CYS A 157 -8.21 34.95 22.18
C CYS A 157 -6.87 34.23 22.45
N ARG A 158 -5.86 34.64 21.66
CA ARG A 158 -4.42 34.38 21.78
C ARG A 158 -3.78 35.39 22.75
N LYS A 159 -3.03 34.91 23.75
CA LYS A 159 -1.74 35.43 24.29
C LYS A 159 -1.53 34.97 25.74
N THR A 160 -0.65 33.97 25.96
CA THR A 160 0.24 33.75 27.15
C THR A 160 0.91 32.37 27.08
N GLU A 161 1.79 32.12 26.10
CA GLU A 161 2.17 30.74 25.74
C GLU A 161 3.41 30.11 26.42
N ARG A 162 3.97 30.68 27.49
CA ARG A 162 5.13 30.03 28.16
C ARG A 162 4.86 29.55 29.58
N ARG A 163 4.18 30.36 30.40
CA ARG A 163 3.86 30.01 31.80
C ARG A 163 2.67 29.06 31.94
N ASP A 164 1.75 29.10 30.97
CA ASP A 164 0.59 28.20 30.91
C ASP A 164 0.95 26.82 30.36
N ARG A 165 2.03 26.68 29.57
CA ARG A 165 2.52 25.39 29.08
C ARG A 165 3.11 24.53 30.21
N GLU A 166 3.94 25.09 31.10
CA GLU A 166 4.46 24.35 32.26
C GLU A 166 3.36 23.96 33.26
N LYS A 167 2.42 24.87 33.55
CA LYS A 167 1.25 24.56 34.37
C LYS A 167 0.35 23.52 33.69
N ALA A 168 0.19 23.55 32.37
CA ALA A 168 -0.60 22.55 31.63
C ALA A 168 0.08 21.18 31.56
N ILE A 169 1.42 21.12 31.50
CA ILE A 169 2.19 19.87 31.54
C ILE A 169 2.10 19.23 32.94
N LEU A 170 2.29 20.01 34.01
CA LEU A 170 2.11 19.56 35.40
C LEU A 170 0.66 19.14 35.68
N LYS A 171 -0.33 19.86 35.14
CA LYS A 171 -1.76 19.55 35.27
C LYS A 171 -2.17 18.32 34.45
N LYS A 172 -1.55 18.05 33.29
CA LYS A 172 -1.71 16.80 32.51
C LYS A 172 -1.09 15.60 33.22
N GLY A 173 0.11 15.73 33.79
CA GLY A 173 0.77 14.67 34.56
C GLY A 173 -0.04 14.26 35.79
N ARG A 174 -0.56 15.25 36.56
CA ARG A 174 -1.46 15.00 37.71
C ARG A 174 -2.79 14.36 37.29
N LYS A 175 -3.36 14.73 36.14
CA LYS A 175 -4.63 14.18 35.63
C LYS A 175 -4.47 12.72 35.17
N ALA A 176 -3.36 12.38 34.51
CA ALA A 176 -3.04 11.01 34.11
C ALA A 176 -2.81 10.09 35.33
N LEU A 177 -2.05 10.54 36.34
CA LEU A 177 -1.86 9.78 37.59
C LEU A 177 -3.18 9.54 38.34
N ALA A 178 -4.05 10.55 38.41
CA ALA A 178 -5.36 10.42 39.04
C ALA A 178 -6.27 9.40 38.32
N GLU A 179 -6.16 9.29 36.99
CA GLU A 179 -6.92 8.31 36.23
C GLU A 179 -6.47 6.87 36.52
N PHE A 180 -5.18 6.59 36.69
CA PHE A 180 -4.68 5.22 36.94
C PHE A 180 -4.58 4.83 38.41
N PHE A 181 -4.66 5.78 39.34
CA PHE A 181 -4.58 5.53 40.79
C PHE A 181 -5.52 4.40 41.30
N PRO A 182 -6.80 4.30 40.89
CA PRO A 182 -7.69 3.23 41.35
C PRO A 182 -7.26 1.82 40.90
N MET A 183 -6.44 1.72 39.85
CA MET A 183 -5.90 0.45 39.36
C MET A 183 -4.74 -0.01 40.25
N PHE A 184 -3.78 0.88 40.52
CA PHE A 184 -2.66 0.57 41.41
C PHE A 184 -3.10 0.25 42.83
N ALA A 185 -4.15 0.91 43.32
CA ALA A 185 -4.76 0.62 44.61
C ALA A 185 -5.26 -0.83 44.77
N LYS A 186 -5.42 -1.58 43.67
CA LYS A 186 -5.80 -3.00 43.68
C LYS A 186 -4.64 -3.92 43.30
N THR A 187 -3.88 -3.56 42.27
CA THR A 187 -2.81 -4.40 41.72
C THR A 187 -1.62 -4.51 42.66
N VAL A 188 -1.16 -3.40 43.25
CA VAL A 188 0.03 -3.42 44.12
C VAL A 188 -0.23 -4.24 45.40
N PRO A 189 -1.35 -4.04 46.14
CA PRO A 189 -1.65 -4.87 47.29
C PRO A 189 -1.81 -6.36 46.96
N PHE A 190 -2.38 -6.69 45.79
CA PHE A 190 -2.49 -8.09 45.35
C PHE A 190 -1.11 -8.72 45.15
N CYS A 191 -0.19 -8.03 44.46
CA CYS A 191 1.16 -8.56 44.25
C CYS A 191 1.92 -8.69 45.58
N ILE A 192 1.76 -7.74 46.52
CA ILE A 192 2.39 -7.82 47.84
C ILE A 192 1.83 -8.99 48.64
N LEU A 193 0.52 -9.21 48.61
CA LEU A 193 -0.10 -10.36 49.25
C LEU A 193 0.44 -11.67 48.66
N TYR A 194 0.66 -11.72 47.34
CA TYR A 194 1.26 -12.87 46.69
C TYR A 194 2.71 -13.11 47.16
N ALA A 195 3.53 -12.07 47.26
CA ALA A 195 4.89 -12.17 47.81
C ALA A 195 4.89 -12.72 49.25
N VAL A 196 3.94 -12.29 50.08
CA VAL A 196 3.75 -12.84 51.43
C VAL A 196 3.39 -14.33 51.38
N THR A 197 2.51 -14.75 50.48
CA THR A 197 2.15 -16.17 50.37
C THR A 197 3.31 -17.05 49.87
N ASP A 198 4.16 -16.51 49.01
CA ASP A 198 5.34 -17.20 48.50
C ASP A 198 6.40 -17.40 49.61
N GLU A 199 6.65 -16.37 50.42
CA GLU A 199 7.54 -16.47 51.57
C GLU A 199 7.02 -17.40 52.67
N ILE A 200 5.70 -17.41 52.89
CA ILE A 200 5.07 -18.42 53.78
C ILE A 200 5.24 -19.82 53.21
N HIS A 201 5.14 -20.01 51.89
CA HIS A 201 5.34 -21.31 51.26
C HIS A 201 6.77 -21.81 51.45
N GLN A 202 7.79 -20.95 51.34
CA GLN A 202 9.18 -21.31 51.60
C GLN A 202 9.42 -21.86 53.01
N TYR A 203 8.58 -21.53 54.00
CA TYR A 203 8.66 -22.13 55.34
C TYR A 203 8.50 -23.66 55.33
N PHE A 204 7.75 -24.20 54.36
CA PHE A 204 7.47 -25.62 54.23
C PHE A 204 8.49 -26.36 53.35
N VAL A 205 9.46 -25.65 52.78
CA VAL A 205 10.50 -26.20 51.91
C VAL A 205 11.77 -26.52 52.72
N PRO A 206 12.31 -27.76 52.63
CA PRO A 206 13.52 -28.14 53.35
C PRO A 206 14.70 -27.17 53.15
N GLY A 207 15.27 -26.72 54.28
CA GLY A 207 16.45 -25.84 54.28
C GLY A 207 16.20 -24.35 53.99
N ARG A 208 14.93 -23.94 53.87
CA ARG A 208 14.53 -22.53 53.72
C ARG A 208 14.02 -21.95 55.04
N SER A 209 14.00 -20.62 55.15
CA SER A 209 13.45 -19.90 56.30
C SER A 209 12.66 -18.69 55.82
N CYS A 210 11.42 -18.54 56.25
CA CYS A 210 10.61 -17.35 55.97
C CYS A 210 11.21 -16.12 56.68
N ARG A 211 11.53 -15.06 55.93
CA ARG A 211 12.10 -13.83 56.50
C ARG A 211 11.29 -12.61 56.07
N LEU A 212 10.90 -11.78 57.04
CA LEU A 212 10.23 -10.50 56.79
C LEU A 212 11.03 -9.58 55.87
N PHE A 213 12.36 -9.67 55.90
CA PHE A 213 13.23 -8.91 55.01
C PHE A 213 13.03 -9.26 53.53
N ASP A 214 12.70 -10.51 53.24
CA ASP A 214 12.61 -11.04 51.87
C ASP A 214 11.32 -10.58 51.21
N VAL A 215 10.21 -10.63 51.95
CA VAL A 215 8.95 -9.95 51.61
C VAL A 215 9.18 -8.46 51.33
N GLY A 216 10.08 -7.81 52.07
CA GLY A 216 10.45 -6.41 51.87
C GLY A 216 11.14 -6.16 50.53
N VAL A 217 12.10 -7.01 50.15
CA VAL A 217 12.80 -6.93 48.86
C VAL A 217 11.83 -7.15 47.69
N ASP A 218 10.95 -8.12 47.80
CA ASP A 218 9.96 -8.44 46.77
C ASP A 218 8.93 -7.31 46.62
N SER A 219 8.50 -6.73 47.75
CA SER A 219 7.63 -5.55 47.76
C SER A 219 8.28 -4.34 47.08
N LEU A 220 9.58 -4.13 47.25
CA LEU A 220 10.32 -3.09 46.53
C LEU A 220 10.36 -3.38 45.03
N GLY A 221 10.54 -4.64 44.62
CA GLY A 221 10.45 -5.07 43.22
C GLY A 221 9.07 -4.74 42.64
N ILE A 222 7.99 -5.06 43.36
CA ILE A 222 6.62 -4.75 42.96
C ILE A 222 6.41 -3.26 42.72
N LEU A 223 6.85 -2.41 43.65
CA LEU A 223 6.74 -0.96 43.52
C LEU A 223 7.52 -0.43 42.31
N PHE A 224 8.71 -0.99 42.06
CA PHE A 224 9.54 -0.64 40.91
C PHE A 224 8.87 -1.03 39.57
N GLY A 225 8.29 -2.24 39.49
CA GLY A 225 7.54 -2.69 38.32
C GLY A 225 6.33 -1.80 38.00
N ALA A 226 5.58 -1.39 39.03
CA ALA A 226 4.46 -0.48 38.88
C ALA A 226 4.91 0.92 38.40
N LEU A 227 6.05 1.41 38.89
CA LEU A 227 6.65 2.66 38.45
C LEU A 227 7.11 2.60 36.98
N LEU A 228 7.75 1.51 36.56
CA LEU A 228 8.14 1.30 35.16
C LEU A 228 6.93 1.31 34.22
N PHE A 229 5.82 0.69 34.65
CA PHE A 229 4.58 0.75 33.90
C PHE A 229 4.06 2.19 33.77
N LEU A 230 4.06 2.98 34.85
CA LEU A 230 3.68 4.40 34.82
C LEU A 230 4.52 5.21 33.84
N LEU A 231 5.84 5.03 33.86
CA LEU A 231 6.76 5.71 32.93
C LEU A 231 6.50 5.31 31.47
N THR A 232 6.18 4.04 31.24
CA THR A 232 5.84 3.52 29.91
C THR A 232 4.54 4.15 29.38
N VAL A 233 3.54 4.33 30.24
CA VAL A 233 2.27 4.99 29.89
C VAL A 233 2.46 6.48 29.61
N GLN A 234 3.34 7.16 30.35
CA GLN A 234 3.59 8.60 30.19
C GLN A 234 4.39 8.96 28.91
N THR A 235 5.27 8.07 28.43
CA THR A 235 6.18 8.33 27.29
C THR A 235 5.56 8.15 25.90
N GLN A 236 4.22 8.14 25.78
CA GLN A 236 3.45 7.93 24.54
C GLN A 236 3.69 6.59 23.79
N LYS A 237 4.60 5.70 24.21
CA LYS A 237 4.78 4.36 23.61
C LYS A 237 3.54 3.47 23.73
N VAL A 238 2.71 3.69 24.75
CA VAL A 238 1.41 3.00 24.90
C VAL A 238 0.38 3.40 23.84
N LYS A 239 0.53 4.55 23.15
CA LYS A 239 -0.34 4.87 22.00
C LYS A 239 -0.21 3.83 20.89
N ILE A 240 0.97 3.22 20.69
CA ILE A 240 1.20 2.19 19.67
C ILE A 240 0.41 0.92 20.00
N TRP A 241 0.46 0.47 21.26
CA TRP A 241 -0.30 -0.69 21.74
C TRP A 241 -1.81 -0.42 21.76
N ILE A 242 -2.23 0.76 22.21
CA ILE A 242 -3.64 1.18 22.16
C ILE A 242 -4.11 1.32 20.71
N LYS A 243 -3.27 1.79 19.77
CA LYS A 243 -3.57 1.87 18.34
C LYS A 243 -3.75 0.47 17.78
N TRP A 244 -2.84 -0.47 18.08
CA TRP A 244 -2.92 -1.89 17.70
C TRP A 244 -4.19 -2.59 18.22
N ILE A 245 -4.58 -2.36 19.48
CA ILE A 245 -5.82 -2.90 20.07
C ILE A 245 -7.08 -2.21 19.51
N LYS A 246 -6.96 -0.95 19.07
CA LYS A 246 -8.06 -0.20 18.45
C LYS A 246 -8.19 -0.42 16.95
N THR A 247 -7.18 -0.90 16.25
CA THR A 247 -7.22 -1.16 14.81
C THR A 247 -7.75 -2.57 14.54
N PRO A 248 -8.91 -2.71 13.86
CA PRO A 248 -9.20 -3.94 13.14
C PRO A 248 -8.10 -4.18 12.10
N GLU A 249 -7.81 -5.44 11.77
CA GLU A 249 -7.21 -5.70 10.46
C GLU A 249 -8.26 -5.25 9.45
N TYR A 250 -7.89 -4.20 8.75
CA TYR A 250 -8.68 -3.58 7.72
C TYR A 250 -8.28 -4.25 6.40
N GLN A 251 -9.05 -5.26 6.00
CA GLN A 251 -9.11 -5.63 4.60
C GLN A 251 -10.37 -5.01 4.00
N ASP A 252 -10.12 -4.27 2.93
CA ASP A 252 -10.97 -3.39 2.13
C ASP A 252 -11.47 -2.08 2.79
N GLY A 253 -10.75 -1.01 2.39
CA GLY A 253 -11.26 0.35 2.14
C GLY A 253 -12.73 0.31 1.78
N VAL A 254 -13.67 0.70 2.64
CA VAL A 254 -14.04 2.06 3.04
C VAL A 254 -14.64 1.94 4.45
N ALA A 255 -14.39 2.89 5.35
CA ALA A 255 -15.15 2.91 6.60
C ALA A 255 -16.64 2.95 6.24
N GLU A 256 -17.41 1.90 6.56
CA GLU A 256 -18.87 1.94 6.55
C GLU A 256 -19.32 3.11 7.43
N ARG A 257 -19.42 4.30 6.85
CA ARG A 257 -20.51 5.18 7.17
C ARG A 257 -21.74 4.35 6.80
N MET A 258 -22.48 3.86 7.81
CA MET A 258 -23.85 3.39 7.59
C MET A 258 -24.73 4.62 7.28
N ASN A 259 -24.36 5.37 6.24
CA ASN A 259 -25.20 6.36 5.63
C ASN A 259 -25.83 5.63 4.46
N THR A 260 -27.04 5.10 4.68
CA THR A 260 -27.91 4.89 3.53
C THR A 260 -28.07 6.23 2.82
N MET A 261 -27.94 6.24 1.51
CA MET A 261 -28.23 7.42 0.69
C MET A 261 -29.55 7.19 -0.03
N LYS A 262 -30.28 8.24 -0.32
CA LYS A 262 -31.46 8.11 -1.17
C LYS A 262 -31.01 7.96 -2.61
N CYS A 263 -31.71 7.13 -3.38
CA CYS A 263 -31.43 6.94 -4.80
C CYS A 263 -31.36 8.29 -5.56
N ILE A 264 -32.26 9.23 -5.26
CA ILE A 264 -32.27 10.57 -5.84
C ILE A 264 -30.97 11.36 -5.61
N GLU A 265 -30.28 11.17 -4.48
CA GLU A 265 -29.00 11.84 -4.18
C GLU A 265 -27.87 11.25 -5.04
N LEU A 266 -27.97 9.96 -5.37
CA LEU A 266 -27.01 9.27 -6.25
C LEU A 266 -27.22 9.59 -7.73
N LEU A 267 -28.42 10.06 -8.09
CA LEU A 267 -28.77 10.45 -9.45
C LEU A 267 -28.51 11.93 -9.74
N GLU A 268 -27.79 12.63 -8.87
CA GLU A 268 -27.44 14.05 -9.06
C GLU A 268 -26.65 14.24 -10.37
N GLY A 269 -27.10 15.20 -11.20
CA GLY A 269 -26.46 15.50 -12.49
C GLY A 269 -26.74 14.47 -13.60
N LEU A 270 -27.54 13.44 -13.34
CA LEU A 270 -27.93 12.45 -14.34
C LEU A 270 -29.30 12.74 -14.95
N SER A 271 -29.39 12.56 -16.27
CA SER A 271 -30.68 12.40 -16.95
C SER A 271 -31.13 10.94 -16.80
N TYR A 272 -32.33 10.72 -16.26
CA TYR A 272 -32.85 9.38 -16.01
C TYR A 272 -34.37 9.31 -16.13
N LYS A 273 -34.89 8.10 -16.30
CA LYS A 273 -36.32 7.78 -16.23
C LYS A 273 -36.56 6.72 -15.16
N CYS A 274 -37.42 7.01 -14.18
CA CYS A 274 -37.88 6.00 -13.23
C CYS A 274 -38.94 5.13 -13.91
N LEU A 275 -38.61 3.87 -14.21
CA LEU A 275 -39.53 2.92 -14.86
C LEU A 275 -40.48 2.28 -13.85
N GLN A 276 -39.99 2.06 -12.63
CA GLN A 276 -40.71 1.41 -11.54
C GLN A 276 -40.14 1.85 -10.19
N GLY A 277 -40.96 1.85 -9.15
CA GLY A 277 -40.53 2.13 -7.76
C GLY A 277 -40.45 3.62 -7.45
N ASP A 278 -39.57 3.98 -6.51
CA ASP A 278 -39.45 5.33 -5.96
C ASP A 278 -37.98 5.77 -5.87
N VAL A 279 -37.66 6.94 -6.43
CA VAL A 279 -36.33 7.56 -6.33
C VAL A 279 -35.96 7.96 -4.89
N GLN A 280 -36.91 7.96 -3.94
CA GLN A 280 -36.62 8.12 -2.52
C GLN A 280 -36.13 6.85 -1.82
N THR A 281 -36.06 5.71 -2.54
CA THR A 281 -35.57 4.43 -2.01
C THR A 281 -34.18 4.58 -1.38
N GLU A 282 -33.99 3.99 -0.20
CA GLU A 282 -32.69 3.96 0.47
C GLU A 282 -31.75 2.93 -0.16
N VAL A 283 -30.51 3.35 -0.39
CA VAL A 283 -29.43 2.57 -0.97
C VAL A 283 -28.34 2.37 0.08
N SER A 284 -28.03 1.11 0.38
CA SER A 284 -27.02 0.72 1.38
C SER A 284 -25.62 0.52 0.81
N ALA A 285 -25.51 0.32 -0.51
CA ALA A 285 -24.26 0.11 -1.24
C ALA A 285 -24.47 0.37 -2.73
N VAL A 286 -23.41 0.73 -3.46
CA VAL A 286 -23.38 0.76 -4.93
C VAL A 286 -22.47 -0.35 -5.44
N VAL A 287 -22.95 -1.16 -6.38
CA VAL A 287 -22.27 -2.36 -6.88
C VAL A 287 -22.41 -2.48 -8.41
N ASN A 288 -21.31 -2.82 -9.10
CA ASN A 288 -21.27 -3.10 -10.55
C ASN A 288 -20.82 -4.54 -10.89
N ASP A 289 -20.66 -5.40 -9.88
CA ASP A 289 -20.24 -6.80 -10.00
C ASP A 289 -21.26 -7.70 -9.30
N SER A 290 -21.91 -8.60 -10.04
CA SER A 290 -22.97 -9.47 -9.51
C SER A 290 -22.49 -10.36 -8.35
N ARG A 291 -21.19 -10.65 -8.26
CA ARG A 291 -20.59 -11.41 -7.15
C ARG A 291 -20.59 -10.63 -5.82
N LYS A 292 -20.74 -9.31 -5.88
CA LYS A 292 -20.73 -8.40 -4.72
C LYS A 292 -22.14 -7.92 -4.33
N LEU A 293 -23.19 -8.45 -4.94
CA LEU A 293 -24.58 -8.10 -4.61
C LEU A 293 -24.89 -8.27 -3.12
N ALA A 294 -25.58 -7.29 -2.55
CA ALA A 294 -25.95 -7.25 -1.15
C ALA A 294 -27.34 -6.64 -0.95
N GLU A 295 -27.98 -6.97 0.16
CA GLU A 295 -29.30 -6.45 0.51
C GLU A 295 -29.30 -4.91 0.63
N GLY A 296 -30.24 -4.26 -0.06
CA GLY A 296 -30.38 -2.80 -0.09
C GLY A 296 -29.47 -2.09 -1.10
N CYS A 297 -28.67 -2.80 -1.91
CA CYS A 297 -27.76 -2.15 -2.84
C CYS A 297 -28.46 -1.55 -4.07
N MET A 298 -27.82 -0.56 -4.68
CA MET A 298 -27.99 -0.20 -6.07
C MET A 298 -27.06 -1.06 -6.92
N PHE A 299 -27.62 -1.87 -7.82
CA PHE A 299 -26.85 -2.63 -8.80
C PHE A 299 -26.85 -1.90 -10.14
N ILE A 300 -25.66 -1.64 -10.67
CA ILE A 300 -25.46 -0.98 -11.95
C ILE A 300 -25.23 -2.04 -13.03
N CYS A 301 -26.17 -2.16 -13.95
CA CYS A 301 -26.15 -3.13 -15.04
C CYS A 301 -25.25 -2.66 -16.19
N VAL A 302 -23.93 -2.74 -16.00
CA VAL A 302 -22.96 -2.32 -17.03
C VAL A 302 -22.89 -3.33 -18.17
N ARG A 303 -22.97 -2.86 -19.43
CA ARG A 303 -22.65 -3.67 -20.61
C ARG A 303 -21.13 -3.76 -20.81
N GLY A 304 -20.58 -4.96 -20.63
CA GLY A 304 -19.16 -5.27 -20.78
C GLY A 304 -18.85 -5.96 -22.11
N ALA A 305 -17.55 -6.11 -22.42
CA ALA A 305 -17.11 -6.81 -23.63
C ALA A 305 -17.43 -8.32 -23.63
N SER A 306 -17.52 -8.93 -22.44
CA SER A 306 -17.76 -10.38 -22.30
C SER A 306 -19.11 -10.73 -21.68
N PHE A 307 -19.75 -9.79 -20.98
CA PHE A 307 -20.99 -10.02 -20.24
C PHE A 307 -21.85 -8.76 -20.22
N ASP A 308 -23.17 -8.94 -20.32
CA ASP A 308 -24.14 -7.87 -20.15
C ASP A 308 -24.71 -7.91 -18.73
N GLY A 309 -24.47 -6.86 -17.94
CA GLY A 309 -24.94 -6.72 -16.57
C GLY A 309 -26.47 -6.82 -16.42
N HIS A 310 -27.23 -6.47 -17.46
CA HIS A 310 -28.70 -6.54 -17.45
C HIS A 310 -29.20 -7.98 -17.27
N THR A 311 -28.43 -8.97 -17.71
CA THR A 311 -28.79 -10.39 -17.55
C THR A 311 -28.83 -10.83 -16.09
N PHE A 312 -28.20 -10.08 -15.18
CA PHE A 312 -28.20 -10.33 -13.74
C PHE A 312 -29.28 -9.55 -12.98
N ALA A 313 -30.14 -8.76 -13.65
CA ALA A 313 -31.17 -7.94 -12.99
C ALA A 313 -32.10 -8.75 -12.08
N LYS A 314 -32.56 -9.91 -12.55
CA LYS A 314 -33.42 -10.81 -11.76
C LYS A 314 -32.69 -11.39 -10.54
N GLU A 315 -31.44 -11.83 -10.72
CA GLU A 315 -30.61 -12.33 -9.61
C GLU A 315 -30.34 -11.22 -8.58
N ALA A 316 -30.09 -9.99 -9.03
CA ALA A 316 -29.92 -8.83 -8.18
C ALA A 316 -31.16 -8.55 -7.33
N ALA A 317 -32.36 -8.61 -7.93
CA ALA A 317 -33.62 -8.50 -7.21
C ALA A 317 -33.80 -9.61 -6.17
N GLU A 318 -33.53 -10.88 -6.55
CA GLU A 318 -33.63 -12.04 -5.65
C GLU A 318 -32.65 -11.95 -4.45
N LYS A 319 -31.47 -11.35 -4.65
CA LYS A 319 -30.48 -11.06 -3.62
C LYS A 319 -30.77 -9.80 -2.81
N GLY A 320 -31.88 -9.12 -3.08
CA GLY A 320 -32.37 -7.99 -2.30
C GLY A 320 -31.81 -6.63 -2.72
N ALA A 321 -31.38 -6.45 -3.97
CA ALA A 321 -31.08 -5.12 -4.50
C ALA A 321 -32.31 -4.21 -4.38
N ALA A 322 -32.13 -3.01 -3.85
CA ALA A 322 -33.20 -2.02 -3.70
C ALA A 322 -33.42 -1.22 -4.99
N VAL A 323 -32.34 -1.00 -5.75
CA VAL A 323 -32.36 -0.22 -6.99
C VAL A 323 -31.57 -0.94 -8.07
N LEU A 324 -32.09 -0.93 -9.29
CA LEU A 324 -31.37 -1.32 -10.51
C LEU A 324 -31.19 -0.09 -11.40
N LEU A 325 -29.95 0.15 -11.83
CA LEU A 325 -29.61 1.18 -12.81
C LEU A 325 -29.31 0.50 -14.15
N VAL A 326 -30.12 0.79 -15.17
CA VAL A 326 -30.16 0.05 -16.45
C VAL A 326 -30.18 0.99 -17.65
N GLU A 327 -29.75 0.50 -18.82
CA GLU A 327 -29.90 1.17 -20.12
C GLU A 327 -31.25 0.84 -20.77
N GLU A 328 -31.74 -0.39 -20.54
CA GLU A 328 -32.96 -0.93 -21.14
C GLU A 328 -33.92 -1.44 -20.05
N PRO A 329 -35.24 -1.45 -20.30
CA PRO A 329 -36.20 -1.99 -19.34
C PRO A 329 -35.91 -3.46 -18.99
N VAL A 330 -36.04 -3.80 -17.70
CA VAL A 330 -35.84 -5.17 -17.19
C VAL A 330 -37.07 -5.64 -16.42
N GLU A 331 -37.38 -6.94 -16.50
CA GLU A 331 -38.48 -7.56 -15.76
C GLU A 331 -38.02 -8.03 -14.37
N VAL A 332 -38.45 -7.33 -13.33
CA VAL A 332 -38.13 -7.63 -11.92
C VAL A 332 -39.36 -7.38 -11.02
N PRO A 333 -39.42 -7.93 -9.79
CA PRO A 333 -40.55 -7.69 -8.88
C PRO A 333 -40.81 -6.21 -8.62
N GLU A 334 -42.09 -5.83 -8.46
CA GLU A 334 -42.53 -4.44 -8.21
C GLU A 334 -41.89 -3.76 -6.98
N THR A 335 -41.32 -4.56 -6.08
CA THR A 335 -40.62 -4.09 -4.88
C THR A 335 -39.26 -3.46 -5.16
N VAL A 336 -38.71 -3.61 -6.37
CA VAL A 336 -37.39 -3.08 -6.75
C VAL A 336 -37.57 -1.81 -7.57
N THR A 337 -36.85 -0.76 -7.22
CA THR A 337 -36.83 0.48 -8.00
C THR A 337 -35.95 0.30 -9.24
N VAL A 338 -36.45 0.69 -10.41
CA VAL A 338 -35.73 0.55 -11.70
C VAL A 338 -35.55 1.92 -12.32
N ILE A 339 -34.30 2.34 -12.45
CA ILE A 339 -33.89 3.62 -13.03
C ILE A 339 -33.22 3.36 -14.37
N GLN A 340 -33.79 3.92 -15.43
CA GLN A 340 -33.24 3.86 -16.77
C GLN A 340 -32.39 5.11 -17.06
N VAL A 341 -31.20 4.91 -17.62
CA VAL A 341 -30.29 5.94 -18.13
C VAL A 341 -29.91 5.62 -19.59
N GLU A 342 -29.29 6.56 -20.28
CA GLU A 342 -28.82 6.33 -21.66
C GLU A 342 -27.56 5.43 -21.70
N ASP A 343 -26.60 5.68 -20.80
CA ASP A 343 -25.34 4.93 -20.69
C ASP A 343 -25.04 4.64 -19.21
N THR A 344 -24.96 3.36 -18.86
CA THR A 344 -24.71 2.92 -17.48
C THR A 344 -23.27 3.13 -17.02
N ARG A 345 -22.29 3.19 -17.94
CA ARG A 345 -20.88 3.50 -17.60
C ARG A 345 -20.72 4.97 -17.25
N TYR A 346 -21.33 5.86 -18.04
CA TYR A 346 -21.40 7.27 -17.73
C TYR A 346 -22.12 7.49 -16.39
N ALA A 347 -23.27 6.86 -16.20
CA ALA A 347 -24.02 6.95 -14.96
C ALA A 347 -23.24 6.40 -13.75
N MET A 348 -22.50 5.30 -13.92
CA MET A 348 -21.65 4.75 -12.87
C MET A 348 -20.62 5.75 -12.38
N ALA A 349 -20.04 6.57 -13.26
CA ALA A 349 -19.06 7.57 -12.85
C ALA A 349 -19.68 8.65 -11.94
N LEU A 350 -20.82 9.21 -12.34
CA LEU A 350 -21.53 10.23 -11.54
C LEU A 350 -22.11 9.67 -10.23
N VAL A 351 -22.71 8.47 -10.28
CA VAL A 351 -23.18 7.77 -9.07
C VAL A 351 -22.03 7.49 -8.11
N SER A 352 -20.85 7.11 -8.62
CA SER A 352 -19.68 6.84 -7.79
C SER A 352 -19.16 8.11 -7.13
N ALA A 353 -19.12 9.23 -7.86
CA ALA A 353 -18.77 10.53 -7.30
C ALA A 353 -19.72 10.88 -6.13
N ALA A 354 -21.04 10.80 -6.34
CA ALA A 354 -22.03 11.08 -5.32
C ALA A 354 -21.93 10.13 -4.11
N TRP A 355 -21.80 8.82 -4.36
CA TRP A 355 -21.69 7.78 -3.32
C TRP A 355 -20.50 7.99 -2.39
N PHE A 356 -19.36 8.42 -2.93
CA PHE A 356 -18.15 8.71 -2.15
C PHE A 356 -18.10 10.16 -1.63
N GLY A 357 -19.12 10.98 -1.91
CA GLY A 357 -19.26 12.34 -1.40
C GLY A 357 -18.43 13.39 -2.17
N HIS A 358 -18.25 13.21 -3.48
CA HIS A 358 -17.46 14.07 -4.37
C HIS A 358 -16.03 14.33 -3.89
N PRO A 359 -15.23 13.27 -3.62
CA PRO A 359 -13.86 13.43 -3.11
C PRO A 359 -12.92 14.11 -4.13
N ASP A 360 -13.27 14.10 -5.42
CA ASP A 360 -12.60 14.86 -6.47
C ASP A 360 -12.63 16.39 -6.21
N ARG A 361 -13.63 16.91 -5.49
CA ARG A 361 -13.73 18.33 -5.13
C ARG A 361 -12.92 18.71 -3.89
N GLU A 362 -12.38 17.72 -3.17
CA GLU A 362 -11.56 17.90 -1.97
C GLU A 362 -10.06 17.73 -2.25
N LEU A 363 -9.70 17.26 -3.45
CA LEU A 363 -8.32 17.07 -3.92
C LEU A 363 -8.02 18.03 -5.06
N THR A 364 -6.77 18.48 -5.18
CA THR A 364 -6.27 18.98 -6.46
C THR A 364 -6.07 17.80 -7.41
N THR A 365 -6.83 17.75 -8.49
CA THR A 365 -6.88 16.62 -9.41
C THR A 365 -6.06 16.88 -10.67
N ILE A 366 -5.07 16.02 -10.94
CA ILE A 366 -4.13 16.15 -12.05
C ILE A 366 -4.24 14.92 -12.95
N ALA A 367 -4.57 15.11 -14.22
CA ALA A 367 -4.66 14.05 -15.21
C ALA A 367 -3.55 14.15 -16.27
N VAL A 368 -2.85 13.06 -16.51
CA VAL A 368 -1.82 12.96 -17.56
C VAL A 368 -2.28 11.99 -18.65
N THR A 369 -2.35 12.45 -19.90
CA THR A 369 -2.64 11.62 -21.07
C THR A 369 -1.54 11.71 -22.13
N GLY A 370 -1.59 10.77 -23.07
CA GLY A 370 -0.65 10.63 -24.18
C GLY A 370 -0.37 9.18 -24.53
N THR A 371 0.34 8.92 -25.63
CA THR A 371 0.76 7.56 -26.01
C THR A 371 1.87 7.10 -25.06
N LYS A 372 2.97 7.86 -24.97
CA LYS A 372 4.14 7.53 -24.13
C LYS A 372 4.39 8.60 -23.05
N GLY A 373 5.13 8.25 -22.00
CA GLY A 373 5.58 9.20 -20.98
C GLY A 373 4.60 9.49 -19.83
N LYS A 374 3.38 8.94 -19.85
CA LYS A 374 2.37 9.14 -18.78
C LYS A 374 2.93 8.77 -17.40
N THR A 375 3.35 7.53 -17.20
CA THR A 375 3.88 7.03 -15.92
C THR A 375 5.11 7.83 -15.45
N THR A 376 6.06 8.13 -16.34
CA THR A 376 7.23 8.93 -15.94
C THR A 376 6.82 10.32 -15.47
N THR A 377 5.93 10.97 -16.23
CA THR A 377 5.44 12.32 -15.92
C THR A 377 4.62 12.34 -14.63
N THR A 378 3.76 11.35 -14.39
CA THR A 378 2.96 11.30 -13.15
C THR A 378 3.84 11.17 -11.90
N TYR A 379 4.88 10.34 -11.96
CA TYR A 379 5.83 10.21 -10.85
C TYR A 379 6.73 11.44 -10.70
N MET A 380 7.12 12.12 -11.79
CA MET A 380 7.86 13.40 -11.71
C MET A 380 7.02 14.46 -11.01
N ILE A 381 5.73 14.59 -11.38
CA ILE A 381 4.79 15.50 -10.72
C ILE A 381 4.67 15.12 -9.25
N GLN A 382 4.43 13.84 -8.93
CA GLN A 382 4.35 13.37 -7.55
C GLN A 382 5.58 13.80 -6.73
N ALA A 383 6.79 13.50 -7.20
CA ALA A 383 8.02 13.79 -6.48
C ALA A 383 8.22 15.31 -6.26
N LEU A 384 7.86 16.13 -7.26
CA LEU A 384 7.92 17.59 -7.16
C LEU A 384 6.90 18.12 -6.13
N LEU A 385 5.66 17.64 -6.17
CA LEU A 385 4.61 18.06 -5.25
C LEU A 385 4.88 17.62 -3.80
N GLU A 386 5.37 16.40 -3.59
CA GLU A 386 5.77 15.91 -2.27
C GLU A 386 6.91 16.76 -1.69
N LYS A 387 7.89 17.13 -2.53
CA LYS A 387 8.96 18.04 -2.13
C LYS A 387 8.45 19.44 -1.79
N ALA A 388 7.44 19.92 -2.51
CA ALA A 388 6.75 21.18 -2.22
C ALA A 388 5.90 21.14 -0.94
N GLY A 389 5.77 19.96 -0.30
CA GLY A 389 5.05 19.77 0.95
C GLY A 389 3.61 19.32 0.79
N HIS A 390 3.16 19.03 -0.44
CA HIS A 390 1.84 18.49 -0.71
C HIS A 390 1.85 16.98 -0.55
N LYS A 391 0.96 16.45 0.28
CA LYS A 391 0.78 15.00 0.35
C LYS A 391 0.00 14.54 -0.88
N THR A 392 0.56 13.66 -1.68
CA THR A 392 -0.05 13.23 -2.94
C THR A 392 -0.52 11.78 -2.93
N GLY A 393 -1.54 11.48 -3.73
CA GLY A 393 -1.85 10.13 -4.19
C GLY A 393 -1.51 9.95 -5.67
N VAL A 394 -1.29 8.71 -6.10
CA VAL A 394 -1.06 8.35 -7.51
C VAL A 394 -2.02 7.25 -7.95
N ILE A 395 -2.51 7.34 -9.19
CA ILE A 395 -3.25 6.26 -9.86
C ILE A 395 -2.63 6.05 -11.23
N GLY A 396 -2.00 4.91 -11.49
CA GLY A 396 -1.36 4.67 -12.79
C GLY A 396 -1.10 3.21 -13.11
N THR A 397 -0.30 2.97 -14.16
CA THR A 397 -0.02 1.61 -14.67
C THR A 397 0.68 0.71 -13.65
N ILE A 398 1.54 1.28 -12.81
CA ILE A 398 2.31 0.51 -11.83
C ILE A 398 1.41 0.12 -10.65
N GLU A 399 0.75 1.11 -10.05
CA GLU A 399 -0.01 0.94 -8.82
C GLU A 399 -0.88 2.16 -8.51
N VAL A 400 -1.70 2.02 -7.48
CA VAL A 400 -2.31 3.13 -6.74
C VAL A 400 -1.53 3.35 -5.44
N VAL A 401 -1.08 4.58 -5.23
CA VAL A 401 -0.32 5.01 -4.03
C VAL A 401 -1.20 5.93 -3.19
N ILE A 402 -1.42 5.57 -1.92
CA ILE A 402 -2.22 6.36 -0.96
C ILE A 402 -1.42 6.48 0.35
N GLY A 403 -0.64 7.55 0.48
CA GLY A 403 0.37 7.62 1.55
C GLY A 403 1.32 6.42 1.45
N ASP A 404 1.44 5.65 2.54
CA ASP A 404 2.32 4.46 2.57
C ASP A 404 1.67 3.20 1.96
N LYS A 405 0.44 3.29 1.45
CA LYS A 405 -0.31 2.14 0.91
C LYS A 405 -0.09 2.03 -0.60
N HIS A 406 0.38 0.86 -1.01
CA HIS A 406 0.62 0.49 -2.40
C HIS A 406 -0.38 -0.59 -2.83
N ILE A 407 -1.15 -0.34 -3.90
CA ILE A 407 -2.22 -1.23 -4.38
C ILE A 407 -1.97 -1.57 -5.84
N ALA A 408 -1.78 -2.85 -6.14
CA ALA A 408 -1.67 -3.33 -7.51
C ALA A 408 -3.00 -3.15 -8.27
N VAL A 409 -2.92 -2.68 -9.51
CA VAL A 409 -4.09 -2.44 -10.37
C VAL A 409 -4.03 -3.23 -11.67
N ASN A 410 -5.20 -3.57 -12.22
CA ASN A 410 -5.32 -4.30 -13.49
C ASN A 410 -5.33 -3.38 -14.72
N ASN A 411 -5.57 -2.08 -14.52
CA ASN A 411 -5.71 -1.10 -15.60
C ASN A 411 -5.00 0.19 -15.23
N THR A 412 -4.40 0.86 -16.21
CA THR A 412 -3.78 2.19 -16.05
C THR A 412 -4.76 3.22 -15.49
N THR A 413 -6.01 3.20 -15.99
CA THR A 413 -7.12 4.00 -15.47
C THR A 413 -8.18 3.01 -14.97
N PRO A 414 -8.36 2.85 -13.64
CA PRO A 414 -9.36 1.95 -13.05
C PRO A 414 -10.79 2.32 -13.44
N GLU A 415 -11.76 1.44 -13.17
CA GLU A 415 -13.18 1.77 -13.35
C GLU A 415 -13.59 2.94 -12.45
N SER A 416 -14.59 3.73 -12.87
CA SER A 416 -14.96 4.98 -12.21
C SER A 416 -15.30 4.82 -10.72
N TYR A 417 -15.92 3.71 -10.35
CA TYR A 417 -16.16 3.35 -8.95
C TYR A 417 -14.86 3.28 -8.13
N ASP A 418 -13.85 2.59 -8.67
CA ASP A 418 -12.56 2.44 -7.98
C ASP A 418 -11.81 3.76 -7.91
N ILE A 419 -11.89 4.61 -8.96
CA ILE A 419 -11.28 5.95 -8.94
C ILE A 419 -11.82 6.78 -7.78
N HIS A 420 -13.15 6.94 -7.66
CA HIS A 420 -13.73 7.75 -6.59
C HIS A 420 -13.54 7.11 -5.20
N LYS A 421 -13.52 5.78 -5.12
CA LYS A 421 -13.12 5.07 -3.91
C LYS A 421 -11.69 5.45 -3.48
N TYR A 422 -10.73 5.41 -4.41
CA TYR A 422 -9.35 5.77 -4.12
C TYR A 422 -9.20 7.25 -3.77
N PHE A 423 -9.89 8.16 -4.46
CA PHE A 423 -9.92 9.57 -4.08
C PHE A 423 -10.42 9.76 -2.65
N ARG A 424 -11.50 9.09 -2.26
CA ARG A 424 -12.00 9.14 -0.88
C ARG A 424 -10.96 8.63 0.12
N GLU A 425 -10.32 7.50 -0.17
CA GLU A 425 -9.24 6.96 0.66
C GLU A 425 -8.05 7.91 0.76
N MET A 426 -7.71 8.63 -0.32
CA MET A 426 -6.66 9.66 -0.36
C MET A 426 -7.02 10.86 0.51
N VAL A 427 -8.23 11.40 0.41
CA VAL A 427 -8.68 12.50 1.27
C VAL A 427 -8.68 12.06 2.74
N ASP A 428 -9.14 10.84 3.05
CA ASP A 428 -9.12 10.30 4.41
C ASP A 428 -7.69 10.09 4.95
N ALA A 429 -6.74 9.81 4.06
CA ALA A 429 -5.32 9.76 4.38
C ALA A 429 -4.67 11.15 4.50
N GLY A 430 -5.40 12.23 4.20
CA GLY A 430 -4.92 13.61 4.23
C GLY A 430 -4.06 13.99 3.02
N CYS A 431 -4.22 13.30 1.88
CA CYS A 431 -3.66 13.78 0.63
C CYS A 431 -4.37 15.08 0.21
N GLU A 432 -3.61 16.00 -0.36
CA GLU A 432 -4.07 17.30 -0.87
C GLU A 432 -4.23 17.27 -2.39
N ALA A 433 -3.48 16.41 -3.08
CA ALA A 433 -3.53 16.27 -4.52
C ALA A 433 -3.48 14.81 -4.97
N VAL A 434 -3.98 14.55 -6.17
CA VAL A 434 -3.87 13.25 -6.85
C VAL A 434 -3.36 13.43 -8.27
N VAL A 435 -2.36 12.65 -8.63
CA VAL A 435 -1.81 12.58 -9.98
C VAL A 435 -2.21 11.26 -10.61
N MET A 436 -2.98 11.30 -11.70
CA MET A 436 -3.49 10.09 -12.33
C MET A 436 -3.18 9.99 -13.82
N GLU A 437 -2.91 8.77 -14.27
CA GLU A 437 -2.83 8.45 -15.69
C GLU A 437 -4.24 8.32 -16.29
N ALA A 438 -4.59 9.21 -17.21
CA ALA A 438 -5.84 9.21 -17.94
C ALA A 438 -5.64 8.59 -19.34
N SER A 439 -5.80 7.28 -19.44
CA SER A 439 -5.68 6.54 -20.71
C SER A 439 -6.81 6.90 -21.69
N SER A 440 -6.57 6.75 -22.99
CA SER A 440 -7.61 6.95 -24.02
C SER A 440 -8.81 6.01 -23.81
N GLN A 441 -8.57 4.80 -23.30
CA GLN A 441 -9.62 3.87 -22.90
C GLN A 441 -10.42 4.37 -21.69
N GLY A 442 -9.77 5.06 -20.74
CA GLY A 442 -10.45 5.75 -19.65
C GLY A 442 -11.50 6.74 -20.16
N PHE A 443 -11.12 7.57 -21.13
CA PHE A 443 -12.03 8.53 -21.75
C PHE A 443 -13.09 7.89 -22.67
N LYS A 444 -12.74 6.79 -23.36
CA LYS A 444 -13.67 6.04 -24.21
C LYS A 444 -14.78 5.36 -23.40
N LEU A 445 -14.42 4.78 -22.26
CA LEU A 445 -15.32 4.00 -21.40
C LEU A 445 -15.92 4.82 -20.25
N HIS A 446 -15.87 6.15 -20.33
CA HIS A 446 -16.42 7.07 -19.33
C HIS A 446 -15.88 6.88 -17.91
N ARG A 447 -14.68 6.33 -17.73
CA ARG A 447 -14.09 6.07 -16.40
C ARG A 447 -13.78 7.35 -15.63
N THR A 448 -13.45 8.43 -16.34
CA THR A 448 -13.17 9.76 -15.76
C THR A 448 -14.35 10.73 -15.88
N ALA A 449 -15.51 10.27 -16.35
CA ALA A 449 -16.65 11.16 -16.56
C ALA A 449 -17.11 11.79 -15.24
N GLY A 450 -17.45 13.08 -15.28
CA GLY A 450 -17.86 13.83 -14.09
C GLY A 450 -16.71 14.33 -13.21
N ILE A 451 -15.46 13.97 -13.51
CA ILE A 451 -14.29 14.57 -12.87
C ILE A 451 -13.91 15.82 -13.66
N GLU A 452 -13.92 16.97 -13.00
CA GLU A 452 -13.35 18.21 -13.52
C GLU A 452 -11.93 18.37 -12.97
N PHE A 453 -10.93 17.96 -13.76
CA PHE A 453 -9.54 18.03 -13.37
C PHE A 453 -9.10 19.48 -13.15
N ASP A 454 -8.34 19.76 -12.09
CA ASP A 454 -7.74 21.08 -11.94
C ASP A 454 -6.69 21.31 -13.03
N TYR A 455 -5.88 20.27 -13.31
CA TYR A 455 -4.83 20.31 -14.32
C TYR A 455 -4.88 19.10 -15.25
N GLY A 456 -4.90 19.34 -16.56
CA GLY A 456 -4.76 18.31 -17.58
C GLY A 456 -3.46 18.46 -18.35
N LEU A 457 -2.67 17.39 -18.49
CA LEU A 457 -1.41 17.38 -19.22
C LEU A 457 -1.43 16.38 -20.37
N PHE A 458 -1.09 16.82 -21.57
CA PHE A 458 -0.87 15.98 -22.74
C PHE A 458 0.61 15.88 -23.10
N THR A 459 1.14 14.65 -23.18
CA THR A 459 2.55 14.37 -23.48
C THR A 459 2.86 14.25 -24.98
N ASN A 460 2.22 13.31 -25.68
CA ASN A 460 2.41 13.05 -27.11
C ASN A 460 1.32 12.13 -27.65
N LEU A 461 1.19 12.05 -28.98
CA LEU A 461 0.33 11.13 -29.70
C LEU A 461 1.08 10.47 -30.85
N SER A 462 0.96 9.15 -30.95
CA SER A 462 1.46 8.35 -32.07
C SER A 462 0.56 7.13 -32.24
N PRO A 463 0.51 6.49 -33.43
CA PRO A 463 -0.32 5.31 -33.66
C PRO A 463 -0.05 4.21 -32.61
N ASP A 464 -1.06 3.91 -31.81
CA ASP A 464 -1.05 2.89 -30.76
C ASP A 464 -2.50 2.58 -30.38
N HIS A 465 -2.74 1.43 -29.73
CA HIS A 465 -4.05 1.03 -29.24
C HIS A 465 -5.20 1.03 -30.29
N ILE A 466 -4.89 0.73 -31.56
CA ILE A 466 -5.88 0.61 -32.64
C ILE A 466 -6.09 -0.87 -32.92
N GLY A 467 -7.33 -1.33 -32.76
CA GLY A 467 -7.64 -2.73 -33.02
C GLY A 467 -8.95 -3.22 -32.39
N PRO A 468 -9.23 -4.53 -32.56
CA PRO A 468 -10.43 -5.15 -32.00
C PRO A 468 -10.44 -5.03 -30.47
N ASN A 469 -11.52 -4.45 -29.92
CA ASN A 469 -11.70 -4.10 -28.50
C ASN A 469 -10.86 -2.93 -27.96
N GLU A 470 -10.17 -2.17 -28.82
CA GLU A 470 -9.50 -0.92 -28.44
C GLU A 470 -10.14 0.30 -29.13
N HIS A 471 -9.38 1.07 -29.92
CA HIS A 471 -9.90 2.15 -30.76
C HIS A 471 -10.14 1.67 -32.20
N LYS A 472 -11.23 2.13 -32.82
CA LYS A 472 -11.62 1.74 -34.19
C LYS A 472 -10.60 2.22 -35.23
N ASP A 473 -10.06 3.42 -35.02
CA ASP A 473 -9.11 4.11 -35.88
C ASP A 473 -8.35 5.18 -35.07
N PHE A 474 -7.39 5.83 -35.72
CA PHE A 474 -6.58 6.87 -35.08
C PHE A 474 -7.41 8.12 -34.70
N ALA A 475 -8.47 8.44 -35.45
CA ALA A 475 -9.32 9.59 -35.17
C ALA A 475 -10.13 9.40 -33.87
N GLU A 476 -10.63 8.20 -33.60
CA GLU A 476 -11.24 7.86 -32.31
C GLU A 476 -10.22 7.94 -31.17
N TYR A 477 -9.01 7.41 -31.39
CA TYR A 477 -7.93 7.44 -30.40
C TYR A 477 -7.56 8.89 -30.01
N LEU A 478 -7.39 9.77 -31.01
CA LEU A 478 -7.12 11.19 -30.82
C LEU A 478 -8.27 11.88 -30.09
N SER A 479 -9.50 11.76 -30.60
CA SER A 479 -10.68 12.41 -30.00
C SER A 479 -10.92 11.98 -28.56
N CYS A 480 -10.63 10.72 -28.22
CA CYS A 480 -10.70 10.26 -26.83
C CYS A 480 -9.70 10.97 -25.91
N LYS A 481 -8.47 11.23 -26.36
CA LYS A 481 -7.49 11.98 -25.54
C LYS A 481 -7.81 13.47 -25.49
N ALA A 482 -8.33 14.05 -26.58
CA ALA A 482 -8.73 15.45 -26.64
C ALA A 482 -9.79 15.82 -25.58
N LYS A 483 -10.61 14.84 -25.14
CA LYS A 483 -11.54 15.00 -24.00
C LYS A 483 -10.87 15.48 -22.71
N LEU A 484 -9.56 15.30 -22.54
CA LEU A 484 -8.82 15.87 -21.41
C LEU A 484 -9.03 17.39 -21.31
N PHE A 485 -8.90 18.11 -22.43
CA PHE A 485 -8.99 19.58 -22.47
C PHE A 485 -10.42 20.13 -22.39
N THR A 486 -11.42 19.25 -22.41
CA THR A 486 -12.82 19.59 -22.10
C THR A 486 -13.21 19.16 -20.68
N GLN A 487 -12.32 18.48 -19.96
CA GLN A 487 -12.52 17.95 -18.61
C GLN A 487 -11.51 18.51 -17.61
N CYS A 488 -10.78 19.58 -17.94
CA CYS A 488 -9.88 20.24 -16.99
C CYS A 488 -10.10 21.76 -16.95
N LYS A 489 -9.69 22.39 -15.84
CA LYS A 489 -9.76 23.85 -15.64
C LYS A 489 -8.59 24.58 -16.30
N LYS A 490 -7.42 23.93 -16.34
CA LYS A 490 -6.21 24.41 -17.02
C LYS A 490 -5.49 23.25 -17.70
N GLY A 491 -5.11 23.46 -18.96
CA GLY A 491 -4.41 22.49 -19.79
C GLY A 491 -2.93 22.79 -19.95
N PHE A 492 -2.11 21.75 -20.07
CA PHE A 492 -0.71 21.79 -20.49
C PHE A 492 -0.51 20.83 -21.64
N ALA A 493 0.05 21.28 -22.76
CA ALA A 493 0.25 20.42 -23.92
C ALA A 493 1.64 20.60 -24.52
N ASN A 494 2.21 19.48 -24.97
CA ASN A 494 3.46 19.48 -25.72
C ASN A 494 3.25 20.12 -27.10
N LEU A 495 3.87 21.27 -27.35
CA LEU A 495 3.77 22.00 -28.61
C LEU A 495 4.55 21.33 -29.75
N ASP A 496 5.54 20.49 -29.43
CA ASP A 496 6.34 19.80 -30.44
C ASP A 496 5.62 18.57 -31.02
N ASP A 497 4.48 18.17 -30.46
CA ASP A 497 3.70 17.06 -30.97
C ASP A 497 2.96 17.46 -32.25
N GLU A 498 3.06 16.66 -33.30
CA GLU A 498 2.45 16.96 -34.60
C GLU A 498 0.91 17.08 -34.51
N HIS A 499 0.29 16.47 -33.49
CA HIS A 499 -1.15 16.50 -33.26
C HIS A 499 -1.59 17.55 -32.24
N PHE A 500 -0.70 18.47 -31.83
CA PHE A 500 -1.03 19.55 -30.88
C PHE A 500 -2.31 20.30 -31.29
N ALA A 501 -2.39 20.74 -32.55
CA ALA A 501 -3.52 21.53 -33.04
C ALA A 501 -4.84 20.75 -32.97
N GLU A 502 -4.84 19.47 -33.36
CA GLU A 502 -6.06 18.64 -33.33
C GLU A 502 -6.49 18.31 -31.90
N ILE A 503 -5.54 18.01 -31.01
CA ILE A 503 -5.88 17.57 -29.65
C ILE A 503 -6.41 18.72 -28.78
N THR A 504 -6.00 19.96 -29.06
CA THR A 504 -6.48 21.16 -28.36
C THR A 504 -7.62 21.87 -29.09
N ALA A 505 -8.05 21.40 -30.27
CA ALA A 505 -9.01 22.09 -31.13
C ALA A 505 -10.35 22.43 -30.46
N HIS A 506 -10.77 21.60 -29.49
CA HIS A 506 -12.02 21.75 -28.75
C HIS A 506 -11.80 22.03 -27.26
N ALA A 507 -10.61 22.48 -26.88
CA ALA A 507 -10.32 22.83 -25.49
C ALA A 507 -11.32 23.87 -24.97
N THR A 508 -11.88 23.61 -23.80
CA THR A 508 -12.78 24.55 -23.09
C THR A 508 -12.07 25.28 -21.96
N CYS A 509 -10.76 25.03 -21.80
CA CYS A 509 -9.89 25.63 -20.80
C CYS A 509 -8.72 26.38 -21.45
N PRO A 510 -8.05 27.29 -20.72
CA PRO A 510 -6.76 27.83 -21.13
C PRO A 510 -5.72 26.70 -21.25
N VAL A 511 -5.00 26.65 -22.38
CA VAL A 511 -3.94 25.67 -22.62
C VAL A 511 -2.60 26.39 -22.68
N HIS A 512 -1.70 26.03 -21.78
CA HIS A 512 -0.29 26.43 -21.82
C HIS A 512 0.55 25.37 -22.51
N THR A 513 1.64 25.80 -23.11
CA THR A 513 2.48 24.99 -23.96
C THR A 513 3.84 24.73 -23.34
N PHE A 514 4.39 23.55 -23.61
CA PHE A 514 5.77 23.24 -23.30
C PHE A 514 6.43 22.52 -24.47
N GLY A 515 7.75 22.58 -24.57
CA GLY A 515 8.48 21.90 -25.63
C GLY A 515 9.83 22.53 -25.94
N LEU A 516 10.34 22.27 -27.14
CA LEU A 516 11.59 22.79 -27.68
C LEU A 516 11.32 23.93 -28.67
N ALA A 517 10.11 23.97 -29.25
CA ALA A 517 9.63 25.00 -30.15
C ALA A 517 9.79 26.40 -29.56
N GLU A 518 10.10 27.37 -30.43
CA GLU A 518 10.43 28.74 -30.04
C GLU A 518 9.32 29.48 -29.29
N HIS A 519 8.06 29.11 -29.54
CA HIS A 519 6.89 29.75 -28.97
C HIS A 519 6.23 28.95 -27.83
N ALA A 520 6.89 27.92 -27.31
CA ALA A 520 6.39 27.22 -26.12
C ALA A 520 6.48 28.13 -24.88
N ASP A 521 5.43 28.14 -24.03
CA ASP A 521 5.40 28.95 -22.80
C ASP A 521 6.51 28.52 -21.83
N LEU A 522 6.79 27.22 -21.74
CA LEU A 522 7.98 26.68 -21.09
C LEU A 522 8.83 25.94 -22.12
N ARG A 523 9.98 26.53 -22.46
CA ARG A 523 10.84 26.05 -23.53
C ARG A 523 12.15 25.48 -23.00
N ALA A 524 12.55 24.29 -23.45
CA ALA A 524 13.91 23.77 -23.24
C ALA A 524 14.85 24.09 -24.41
N GLN A 525 16.11 24.36 -24.09
CA GLN A 525 17.22 24.65 -25.00
C GLN A 525 18.53 24.06 -24.46
N ASN A 526 19.60 24.06 -25.26
CA ASN A 526 20.94 23.63 -24.85
C ASN A 526 20.95 22.25 -24.13
N ILE A 527 20.30 21.28 -24.77
CA ILE A 527 20.11 19.93 -24.23
C ILE A 527 21.42 19.15 -24.32
N GLU A 528 21.89 18.65 -23.20
CA GLU A 528 23.14 17.90 -23.06
C GLU A 528 22.88 16.58 -22.34
N LEU A 529 23.12 15.47 -23.06
CA LEU A 529 23.10 14.15 -22.46
C LEU A 529 24.30 14.03 -21.51
N THR A 530 24.01 13.86 -20.23
CA THR A 530 25.01 13.92 -19.17
C THR A 530 25.20 12.55 -18.56
N ARG A 531 26.45 12.15 -18.40
CA ARG A 531 26.84 10.85 -17.88
C ARG A 531 27.97 10.98 -16.89
N ASP A 532 27.80 10.29 -15.77
CA ASP A 532 28.80 9.93 -14.79
C ASP A 532 28.59 8.43 -14.43
N THR A 533 29.44 7.89 -13.57
CA THR A 533 29.33 6.54 -13.00
C THR A 533 27.97 6.29 -12.35
N ASP A 534 27.55 7.19 -11.45
CA ASP A 534 26.29 7.09 -10.70
C ASP A 534 25.17 8.01 -11.22
N PHE A 535 25.34 8.61 -12.41
CA PHE A 535 24.36 9.51 -13.00
C PHE A 535 24.26 9.31 -14.50
N LEU A 536 23.03 9.14 -14.99
CA LEU A 536 22.73 9.11 -16.41
C LEU A 536 21.45 9.92 -16.60
N GLY A 537 21.57 11.05 -17.28
CA GLY A 537 20.50 12.03 -17.33
C GLY A 537 20.63 13.00 -18.48
N VAL A 538 19.79 14.03 -18.42
CA VAL A 538 19.77 15.10 -19.41
C VAL A 538 19.71 16.43 -18.69
N ASP A 539 20.64 17.30 -19.05
CA ASP A 539 20.69 18.68 -18.58
C ASP A 539 20.21 19.60 -19.71
N PHE A 540 19.45 20.64 -19.37
CA PHE A 540 18.91 21.58 -20.34
C PHE A 540 18.59 22.93 -19.70
N ASP A 541 18.60 23.99 -20.50
CA ASP A 541 18.17 25.31 -20.06
C ASP A 541 16.68 25.46 -20.31
N VAL A 542 15.94 25.98 -19.33
CA VAL A 542 14.53 26.37 -19.49
C VAL A 542 14.40 27.88 -19.60
N SER A 543 13.45 28.33 -20.42
CA SER A 543 13.04 29.73 -20.56
C SER A 543 11.52 29.88 -20.65
N GLY A 544 11.02 31.10 -20.40
CA GLY A 544 9.59 31.43 -20.42
C GLY A 544 8.98 31.42 -19.01
N LEU A 545 8.07 30.48 -18.73
CA LEU A 545 7.43 30.31 -17.41
C LEU A 545 8.44 30.08 -16.27
N LEU A 546 9.60 29.50 -16.58
CA LEU A 546 10.72 29.31 -15.68
C LEU A 546 12.02 29.59 -16.45
N ASN A 547 13.00 30.21 -15.79
CA ASN A 547 14.30 30.51 -16.41
C ASN A 547 15.44 29.91 -15.58
N GLY A 548 16.33 29.14 -16.23
CA GLY A 548 17.56 28.62 -15.62
C GLY A 548 17.92 27.20 -16.08
N ARG A 549 18.92 26.59 -15.46
CA ARG A 549 19.38 25.24 -15.79
C ARG A 549 18.58 24.18 -15.03
N VAL A 550 18.15 23.13 -15.70
CA VAL A 550 17.50 21.95 -15.11
C VAL A 550 18.35 20.71 -15.39
N SER A 551 18.61 19.92 -14.35
CA SER A 551 19.20 18.58 -14.45
C SER A 551 18.16 17.51 -14.15
N CYS A 552 17.95 16.59 -15.11
CA CYS A 552 17.01 15.48 -14.97
C CYS A 552 17.76 14.15 -14.94
N GLY A 553 17.64 13.40 -13.85
CA GLY A 553 18.27 12.09 -13.63
C GLY A 553 17.60 10.92 -14.34
N VAL A 554 16.83 11.20 -15.40
CA VAL A 554 16.25 10.17 -16.27
C VAL A 554 16.77 10.38 -17.69
N PRO A 555 17.40 9.37 -18.30
CA PRO A 555 18.09 9.57 -19.55
C PRO A 555 17.15 9.65 -20.75
N GLY A 556 17.57 10.43 -21.74
CA GLY A 556 16.97 10.50 -23.07
C GLY A 556 16.29 11.83 -23.32
N THR A 557 16.42 12.34 -24.54
CA THR A 557 15.88 13.66 -24.93
C THR A 557 14.37 13.75 -24.77
N PHE A 558 13.64 12.65 -24.98
CA PHE A 558 12.18 12.59 -24.76
C PHE A 558 11.78 12.81 -23.28
N ASN A 559 12.69 12.57 -22.32
CA ASN A 559 12.43 12.87 -20.92
C ASN A 559 12.52 14.36 -20.61
N VAL A 560 13.10 15.17 -21.51
CA VAL A 560 13.00 16.63 -21.43
C VAL A 560 11.53 17.05 -21.55
N HIS A 561 10.77 16.50 -22.51
CA HIS A 561 9.31 16.77 -22.63
C HIS A 561 8.53 16.35 -21.38
N ASN A 562 8.81 15.16 -20.84
CA ASN A 562 8.16 14.69 -19.61
C ASN A 562 8.47 15.62 -18.43
N ALA A 563 9.74 16.03 -18.28
CA ALA A 563 10.19 16.94 -17.24
C ALA A 563 9.55 18.33 -17.39
N LEU A 564 9.51 18.89 -18.61
CA LEU A 564 8.86 20.17 -18.89
C LEU A 564 7.37 20.14 -18.53
N GLY A 565 6.66 19.10 -18.93
CA GLY A 565 5.25 18.93 -18.56
C GLY A 565 5.07 18.84 -17.04
N ALA A 566 5.91 18.07 -16.35
CA ALA A 566 5.86 17.96 -14.89
C ALA A 566 6.17 19.30 -14.19
N ILE A 567 7.14 20.06 -14.70
CA ILE A 567 7.49 21.39 -14.22
C ILE A 567 6.29 22.34 -14.36
N CYS A 568 5.60 22.35 -15.51
CA CYS A 568 4.42 23.20 -15.70
C CYS A 568 3.36 23.00 -14.59
N VAL A 569 3.06 21.75 -14.22
CA VAL A 569 2.11 21.45 -13.13
C VAL A 569 2.70 21.84 -11.77
N ALA A 570 3.97 21.55 -11.53
CA ALA A 570 4.63 21.86 -10.26
C ALA A 570 4.73 23.38 -9.98
N LEU A 571 4.89 24.20 -11.01
CA LEU A 571 4.91 25.67 -10.90
C LEU A 571 3.58 26.22 -10.37
N GLU A 572 2.44 25.66 -10.80
CA GLU A 572 1.11 26.05 -10.29
C GLU A 572 0.94 25.73 -8.80
N MET A 573 1.71 24.76 -8.31
CA MET A 573 1.70 24.27 -6.94
C MET A 573 2.89 24.81 -6.12
N GLY A 574 3.55 25.87 -6.60
CA GLY A 574 4.55 26.63 -5.84
C GLY A 574 5.96 26.04 -5.84
N ALA A 575 6.30 25.13 -6.77
CA ALA A 575 7.68 24.69 -6.95
C ALA A 575 8.55 25.80 -7.56
N ASP A 576 9.81 25.88 -7.14
CA ASP A 576 10.81 26.81 -7.68
C ASP A 576 11.97 26.05 -8.35
N LEU A 577 12.83 26.78 -9.09
CA LEU A 577 13.93 26.16 -9.82
C LEU A 577 14.90 25.36 -8.92
N PRO A 578 15.33 25.84 -7.73
CA PRO A 578 16.15 25.06 -6.82
C PRO A 578 15.50 23.74 -6.42
N MET A 579 14.21 23.76 -6.06
CA MET A 579 13.46 22.55 -5.71
C MET A 579 13.35 21.59 -6.89
N ILE A 580 13.02 22.11 -8.07
CA ILE A 580 12.91 21.32 -9.30
C ILE A 580 14.23 20.59 -9.58
N ASN A 581 15.37 21.28 -9.49
CA ASN A 581 16.67 20.66 -9.68
C ASN A 581 17.01 19.63 -8.61
N GLU A 582 16.69 19.90 -7.34
CA GLU A 582 16.96 18.95 -6.25
C GLU A 582 16.22 17.63 -6.48
N VAL A 583 14.96 17.70 -6.93
CA VAL A 583 14.11 16.55 -7.17
C VAL A 583 14.49 15.85 -8.48
N LEU A 584 14.42 16.56 -9.60
CA LEU A 584 14.57 15.94 -10.92
C LEU A 584 15.96 15.34 -11.12
N ARG A 585 17.02 15.92 -10.53
CA ARG A 585 18.38 15.36 -10.63
C ARG A 585 18.50 13.98 -9.98
N LYS A 586 17.73 13.70 -8.94
CA LYS A 586 17.74 12.42 -8.22
C LYS A 586 16.56 11.53 -8.61
N PHE A 587 15.68 12.03 -9.46
CA PHE A 587 14.43 11.37 -9.78
C PHE A 587 14.71 10.09 -10.57
N THR A 588 14.17 8.99 -10.07
CA THR A 588 14.16 7.68 -10.72
C THR A 588 12.78 7.08 -10.52
N VAL A 589 12.32 6.32 -11.52
CA VAL A 589 11.10 5.52 -11.40
C VAL A 589 11.54 4.07 -11.24
N LYS A 590 11.06 3.43 -10.17
CA LYS A 590 11.40 2.03 -9.89
C LYS A 590 11.14 1.15 -11.12
N GLY A 591 12.17 0.44 -11.56
CA GLY A 591 12.11 -0.45 -12.72
C GLY A 591 12.02 0.24 -14.09
N ARG A 592 12.27 1.55 -14.19
CA ARG A 592 12.23 2.32 -15.43
C ARG A 592 13.51 3.15 -15.56
N VAL A 593 14.47 2.60 -16.30
CA VAL A 593 15.82 3.15 -16.42
C VAL A 593 16.43 3.52 -15.07
N GLN A 594 16.19 2.66 -14.08
CA GLN A 594 16.63 2.85 -12.70
C GLN A 594 18.12 2.54 -12.62
N ILE A 595 18.94 3.55 -12.36
CA ILE A 595 20.37 3.37 -12.12
C ILE A 595 20.55 2.72 -10.74
N ILE A 596 21.33 1.64 -10.69
CA ILE A 596 21.73 1.00 -9.45
C ILE A 596 23.18 1.40 -9.18
N PRO A 597 23.46 2.16 -8.11
CA PRO A 597 24.83 2.53 -7.76
C PRO A 597 25.65 1.29 -7.47
N THR A 598 26.74 1.10 -8.21
CA THR A 598 27.63 -0.06 -8.03
C THR A 598 28.95 0.33 -7.35
N GLY A 599 29.32 1.62 -7.37
CA GLY A 599 30.63 2.10 -6.94
C GLY A 599 31.77 1.75 -7.90
N TYR A 600 31.47 1.18 -9.07
CA TYR A 600 32.44 0.86 -10.11
C TYR A 600 32.34 1.82 -11.30
N GLU A 601 33.36 1.85 -12.16
CA GLU A 601 33.44 2.76 -13.30
C GLU A 601 32.52 2.38 -14.49
N TYR A 602 31.44 1.64 -14.26
CA TYR A 602 30.40 1.31 -15.25
C TYR A 602 29.01 1.64 -14.71
N THR A 603 28.06 1.91 -15.61
CA THR A 603 26.68 2.22 -15.23
C THR A 603 25.82 0.95 -15.30
N LEU A 604 25.11 0.60 -14.23
CA LEU A 604 24.16 -0.51 -14.19
C LEU A 604 22.72 0.02 -14.11
N ILE A 605 21.85 -0.46 -14.98
CA ILE A 605 20.48 0.03 -15.13
C ILE A 605 19.49 -1.13 -15.07
N VAL A 606 18.37 -0.95 -14.37
CA VAL A 606 17.21 -1.86 -14.37
C VAL A 606 16.05 -1.23 -15.15
N ASP A 607 15.49 -1.97 -16.12
CA ASP A 607 14.37 -1.49 -16.94
C ASP A 607 13.32 -2.58 -17.28
N TYR A 608 12.06 -2.18 -17.41
CA TYR A 608 10.92 -3.05 -17.72
C TYR A 608 10.72 -3.35 -19.23
N ALA A 609 11.68 -3.03 -20.09
CA ALA A 609 11.64 -3.33 -21.51
C ALA A 609 11.54 -4.86 -21.78
N HIS A 610 10.30 -5.35 -21.97
CA HIS A 610 9.96 -6.78 -22.11
C HIS A 610 9.41 -7.14 -23.51
N ASN A 611 9.61 -6.29 -24.50
CA ASN A 611 9.29 -6.53 -25.91
C ASN A 611 10.30 -5.83 -26.82
N ALA A 612 10.32 -6.20 -28.10
CA ALA A 612 11.33 -5.73 -29.06
C ALA A 612 11.33 -4.20 -29.25
N VAL A 613 10.14 -3.58 -29.32
CA VAL A 613 10.01 -2.13 -29.48
C VAL A 613 10.55 -1.38 -28.25
N ALA A 614 10.21 -1.85 -27.05
CA ALA A 614 10.70 -1.25 -25.81
C ALA A 614 12.22 -1.45 -25.65
N LEU A 615 12.73 -2.64 -25.97
CA LEU A 615 14.16 -2.96 -25.93
C LEU A 615 14.95 -2.11 -26.95
N GLU A 616 14.44 -1.98 -28.17
CA GLU A 616 15.06 -1.13 -29.19
C GLU A 616 15.11 0.33 -28.75
N SER A 617 14.01 0.84 -28.19
CA SER A 617 13.92 2.22 -27.70
C SER A 617 14.95 2.50 -26.61
N ILE A 618 15.08 1.62 -25.61
CA ILE A 618 16.04 1.85 -24.52
C ILE A 618 17.48 1.67 -25.00
N LEU A 619 17.79 0.66 -25.81
CA LEU A 619 19.16 0.46 -26.31
C LEU A 619 19.62 1.61 -27.21
N LYS A 620 18.75 2.15 -28.08
CA LYS A 620 19.07 3.35 -28.87
C LYS A 620 19.34 4.56 -27.97
N THR A 621 18.47 4.79 -26.97
CA THR A 621 18.63 5.89 -26.01
C THR A 621 19.97 5.79 -25.27
N LEU A 622 20.32 4.61 -24.75
CA LEU A 622 21.57 4.39 -24.02
C LEU A 622 22.80 4.52 -24.94
N ARG A 623 22.66 4.19 -26.22
CA ARG A 623 23.75 4.32 -27.20
C ARG A 623 24.15 5.78 -27.46
N GLU A 624 23.22 6.73 -27.32
CA GLU A 624 23.50 8.17 -27.44
C GLU A 624 24.44 8.70 -26.36
N TYR A 625 24.60 7.98 -25.25
CA TYR A 625 25.56 8.31 -24.17
C TYR A 625 26.98 7.78 -24.44
N HIS A 626 27.25 7.32 -25.65
CA HIS A 626 28.55 6.84 -26.12
C HIS A 626 29.25 5.88 -25.14
N PRO A 627 28.61 4.76 -24.75
CA PRO A 627 29.25 3.76 -23.90
C PRO A 627 30.45 3.09 -24.56
N ALA A 628 31.44 2.66 -23.76
CA ALA A 628 32.55 1.84 -24.25
C ALA A 628 32.01 0.51 -24.81
N ARG A 629 31.12 -0.14 -24.05
CA ARG A 629 30.24 -1.22 -24.52
C ARG A 629 28.83 -1.03 -23.96
N LEU A 630 27.83 -1.28 -24.79
CA LEU A 630 26.44 -1.42 -24.38
C LEU A 630 26.12 -2.90 -24.20
N ILE A 631 25.87 -3.31 -22.95
CA ILE A 631 25.61 -4.69 -22.57
C ILE A 631 24.14 -4.86 -22.20
N SER A 632 23.46 -5.80 -22.85
CA SER A 632 22.03 -6.06 -22.67
C SER A 632 21.82 -7.43 -22.03
N LEU A 633 21.24 -7.49 -20.83
CA LEU A 633 20.84 -8.73 -20.17
C LEU A 633 19.32 -8.82 -20.13
N PHE A 634 18.75 -9.86 -20.73
CA PHE A 634 17.29 -10.03 -20.74
C PHE A 634 16.84 -11.47 -20.88
N GLY A 635 15.56 -11.69 -20.53
CA GLY A 635 14.84 -12.93 -20.80
C GLY A 635 13.46 -12.63 -21.38
N CYS A 636 12.67 -13.67 -21.64
CA CYS A 636 11.29 -13.53 -22.09
C CYS A 636 10.33 -14.33 -21.22
N GLY A 637 9.11 -13.82 -21.05
CA GLY A 637 8.07 -14.53 -20.31
C GLY A 637 7.54 -15.75 -21.07
N GLY A 638 7.36 -16.87 -20.37
CA GLY A 638 6.61 -18.02 -20.87
C GLY A 638 5.11 -17.76 -20.95
N ASN A 639 4.39 -18.59 -21.68
CA ASN A 639 2.98 -18.48 -22.03
C ASN A 639 2.63 -17.12 -22.70
N ARG A 640 3.57 -16.56 -23.46
CA ARG A 640 3.43 -15.32 -24.25
C ARG A 640 3.82 -15.59 -25.71
N SER A 641 3.56 -14.63 -26.59
CA SER A 641 3.88 -14.76 -28.02
C SER A 641 5.37 -15.06 -28.23
N LYS A 642 5.67 -16.15 -28.94
CA LYS A 642 7.02 -16.52 -29.36
C LYS A 642 7.65 -15.49 -30.30
N LEU A 643 6.84 -14.81 -31.10
CA LEU A 643 7.33 -13.79 -32.04
C LEU A 643 8.18 -12.73 -31.34
N ARG A 644 7.74 -12.31 -30.14
CA ARG A 644 8.47 -11.34 -29.30
C ARG A 644 9.87 -11.83 -28.92
N ARG A 645 10.05 -13.14 -28.72
CA ARG A 645 11.35 -13.75 -28.36
C ARG A 645 12.35 -13.60 -29.49
N PHE A 646 11.91 -13.92 -30.71
CA PHE A 646 12.71 -13.78 -31.92
C PHE A 646 13.09 -12.32 -32.17
N GLU A 647 12.11 -11.41 -32.12
CA GLU A 647 12.33 -9.99 -32.39
C GLU A 647 13.24 -9.34 -31.34
N MET A 648 13.10 -9.68 -30.05
CA MET A 648 13.98 -9.16 -29.00
C MET A 648 15.43 -9.62 -29.17
N GLY A 649 15.64 -10.89 -29.54
CA GLY A 649 16.97 -11.38 -29.90
C GLY A 649 17.57 -10.60 -31.06
N GLU A 650 16.83 -10.42 -32.14
CA GLU A 650 17.30 -9.68 -33.31
C GLU A 650 17.59 -8.19 -32.99
N VAL A 651 16.76 -7.55 -32.17
CA VAL A 651 16.99 -6.17 -31.71
C VAL A 651 18.26 -6.06 -30.87
N SER A 652 18.42 -6.91 -29.85
CA SER A 652 19.58 -6.86 -28.97
C SER A 652 20.87 -7.18 -29.72
N GLY A 653 20.84 -8.17 -30.62
CA GLY A 653 22.00 -8.54 -31.44
C GLY A 653 22.45 -7.46 -32.41
N ARG A 654 21.55 -6.58 -32.87
CA ARG A 654 21.91 -5.41 -33.70
C ARG A 654 22.41 -4.22 -32.89
N LEU A 655 21.90 -4.03 -31.67
CA LEU A 655 22.06 -2.77 -30.93
C LEU A 655 22.97 -2.85 -29.71
N ALA A 656 23.24 -4.04 -29.15
CA ALA A 656 24.15 -4.23 -28.03
C ALA A 656 25.48 -4.84 -28.49
N ASP A 657 26.57 -4.51 -27.82
CA ASP A 657 27.90 -5.08 -28.11
C ASP A 657 28.08 -6.46 -27.49
N LEU A 658 27.33 -6.74 -26.41
CA LEU A 658 27.20 -8.05 -25.78
C LEU A 658 25.76 -8.24 -25.28
N THR A 659 25.18 -9.38 -25.61
CA THR A 659 23.87 -9.80 -25.09
C THR A 659 24.01 -10.97 -24.12
N ILE A 660 23.44 -10.87 -22.92
CA ILE A 660 23.30 -11.98 -21.97
C ILE A 660 21.84 -12.44 -21.98
N ILE A 661 21.61 -13.66 -22.46
CA ILE A 661 20.28 -14.27 -22.53
C ILE A 661 20.08 -15.10 -21.28
N THR A 662 18.96 -14.89 -20.59
CA THR A 662 18.66 -15.56 -19.32
C THR A 662 17.16 -15.83 -19.14
N SER A 663 16.80 -16.48 -18.03
CA SER A 663 15.40 -16.68 -17.65
C SER A 663 14.75 -15.38 -17.13
N ASP A 664 13.46 -15.21 -17.45
CA ASP A 664 12.57 -14.19 -16.88
C ASP A 664 11.53 -14.91 -16.02
N ASN A 665 10.24 -14.80 -16.34
CA ASN A 665 9.14 -15.57 -15.77
C ASN A 665 8.80 -16.73 -16.73
N PRO A 666 9.41 -17.93 -16.58
CA PRO A 666 9.18 -19.04 -17.50
C PRO A 666 7.75 -19.60 -17.42
N ARG A 667 7.02 -19.34 -16.34
CA ARG A 667 5.65 -19.83 -16.12
C ARG A 667 5.58 -21.35 -16.30
N PHE A 668 4.81 -21.84 -17.26
CA PHE A 668 4.65 -23.26 -17.52
C PHE A 668 5.54 -23.77 -18.66
N GLU A 669 6.36 -22.91 -19.27
CA GLU A 669 7.33 -23.31 -20.28
C GLU A 669 8.70 -23.62 -19.67
N GLU A 670 9.46 -24.49 -20.32
CA GLU A 670 10.84 -24.78 -19.92
C GLU A 670 11.76 -23.59 -20.29
N PRO A 671 12.55 -23.05 -19.34
CA PRO A 671 13.38 -21.86 -19.57
C PRO A 671 14.30 -21.97 -20.79
N GLN A 672 14.93 -23.13 -20.98
CA GLN A 672 15.83 -23.37 -22.11
C GLN A 672 15.11 -23.20 -23.45
N ALA A 673 13.87 -23.68 -23.57
CA ALA A 673 13.10 -23.55 -24.81
C ALA A 673 12.79 -22.09 -25.15
N ILE A 674 12.56 -21.24 -24.13
CA ILE A 674 12.38 -19.80 -24.32
C ILE A 674 13.69 -19.16 -24.81
N MET A 675 14.82 -19.53 -24.20
CA MET A 675 16.14 -19.02 -24.59
C MET A 675 16.53 -19.45 -26.00
N ASP A 676 16.20 -20.67 -26.42
CA ASP A 676 16.42 -21.17 -27.78
C ASP A 676 15.63 -20.37 -28.83
N ASP A 677 14.40 -19.95 -28.49
CA ASP A 677 13.63 -19.04 -29.34
C ASP A 677 14.35 -17.68 -29.46
N ILE A 678 14.84 -17.08 -28.36
CA ILE A 678 15.61 -15.82 -28.40
C ILE A 678 16.88 -15.97 -29.26
N LEU A 679 17.60 -17.07 -29.08
CA LEU A 679 18.82 -17.39 -29.83
C LEU A 679 18.56 -17.50 -31.34
N THR A 680 17.38 -17.95 -31.74
CA THR A 680 16.99 -17.99 -33.16
C THR A 680 16.93 -16.58 -33.76
N GLY A 681 16.47 -15.58 -32.99
CA GLY A 681 16.52 -14.17 -33.38
C GLY A 681 17.95 -13.61 -33.39
N MET A 682 18.71 -13.87 -32.32
CA MET A 682 20.11 -13.45 -32.21
C MET A 682 20.98 -13.93 -33.37
N LYS A 683 20.81 -15.20 -33.80
CA LYS A 683 21.57 -15.82 -34.91
C LYS A 683 21.33 -15.18 -36.29
N LYS A 684 20.34 -14.29 -36.42
CA LYS A 684 20.15 -13.48 -37.64
C LYS A 684 21.03 -12.24 -37.68
N THR A 685 21.84 -12.03 -36.64
CA THR A 685 22.72 -10.87 -36.45
C THR A 685 24.14 -11.34 -36.17
N ASP A 686 25.11 -10.44 -36.26
CA ASP A 686 26.51 -10.70 -35.88
C ASP A 686 26.78 -10.36 -34.40
N GLY A 687 25.74 -10.09 -33.61
CA GLY A 687 25.85 -9.69 -32.21
C GLY A 687 26.40 -10.81 -31.32
N LYS A 688 27.34 -10.46 -30.44
CA LYS A 688 27.92 -11.41 -29.47
C LYS A 688 26.91 -11.72 -28.37
N TYR A 689 26.85 -12.97 -27.95
CA TYR A 689 25.98 -13.37 -26.84
C TYR A 689 26.56 -14.44 -25.93
N ILE A 690 26.01 -14.50 -24.72
CA ILE A 690 26.23 -15.54 -23.72
C ILE A 690 24.86 -15.98 -23.20
N SER A 691 24.69 -17.27 -22.92
CA SER A 691 23.46 -17.84 -22.39
C SER A 691 23.68 -18.39 -20.99
N ILE A 692 23.01 -17.81 -20.00
CA ILE A 692 23.07 -18.25 -18.60
C ILE A 692 21.63 -18.36 -18.09
N ILE A 693 21.16 -19.57 -17.81
CA ILE A 693 19.74 -19.81 -17.47
C ILE A 693 19.36 -19.11 -16.17
N ASP A 694 20.17 -19.25 -15.13
CA ASP A 694 19.91 -18.63 -13.84
C ASP A 694 20.14 -17.12 -13.92
N ARG A 695 19.11 -16.34 -13.63
CA ARG A 695 19.16 -14.88 -13.77
C ARG A 695 20.12 -14.23 -12.77
N ARG A 696 20.28 -14.83 -11.59
CA ARG A 696 21.19 -14.32 -10.56
C ARG A 696 22.64 -14.58 -10.96
N GLU A 697 22.94 -15.76 -11.50
CA GLU A 697 24.23 -16.06 -12.11
C GLU A 697 24.53 -15.14 -13.29
N ALA A 698 23.54 -14.86 -14.15
CA ALA A 698 23.69 -13.95 -15.28
C ALA A 698 24.02 -12.50 -14.83
N ILE A 699 23.35 -12.01 -13.78
CA ILE A 699 23.62 -10.69 -13.19
C ILE A 699 25.02 -10.66 -12.56
N SER A 700 25.39 -11.68 -11.78
CA SER A 700 26.74 -11.80 -11.20
C SER A 700 27.80 -11.81 -12.31
N TYR A 701 27.58 -12.60 -13.37
CA TYR A 701 28.48 -12.68 -14.51
C TYR A 701 28.71 -11.30 -15.13
N VAL A 702 27.64 -10.56 -15.45
CA VAL A 702 27.81 -9.26 -16.12
C VAL A 702 28.50 -8.23 -15.21
N MET A 703 28.21 -8.23 -13.91
CA MET A 703 28.87 -7.33 -12.95
C MET A 703 30.38 -7.60 -12.81
N HIS A 704 30.80 -8.87 -12.88
CA HIS A 704 32.22 -9.25 -12.84
C HIS A 704 32.98 -9.00 -14.14
N HIS A 705 32.27 -8.89 -15.28
CA HIS A 705 32.88 -8.74 -16.61
C HIS A 705 32.66 -7.36 -17.25
N ALA A 706 31.89 -6.48 -16.60
CA ALA A 706 31.75 -5.09 -16.98
C ALA A 706 33.08 -4.35 -16.81
N GLN A 707 33.38 -3.45 -17.75
CA GLN A 707 34.61 -2.69 -17.84
C GLN A 707 34.33 -1.20 -17.62
N PRO A 708 35.35 -0.40 -17.23
CA PRO A 708 35.20 1.05 -17.16
C PRO A 708 34.60 1.64 -18.44
N GLY A 709 33.58 2.48 -18.28
CA GLY A 709 32.86 3.13 -19.38
C GLY A 709 31.73 2.31 -20.00
N ASP A 710 31.47 1.08 -19.55
CA ASP A 710 30.32 0.28 -20.01
C ASP A 710 28.98 0.84 -19.49
N ILE A 711 27.91 0.57 -20.24
CA ILE A 711 26.52 0.67 -19.77
C ILE A 711 25.91 -0.72 -19.84
N VAL A 712 25.44 -1.22 -18.70
CA VAL A 712 24.77 -2.51 -18.55
C VAL A 712 23.28 -2.28 -18.28
N VAL A 713 22.41 -2.86 -19.09
CA VAL A 713 20.96 -2.84 -18.88
C VAL A 713 20.42 -4.23 -18.55
N LEU A 714 19.79 -4.34 -17.38
CA LEU A 714 18.99 -5.48 -16.94
C LEU A 714 17.53 -5.23 -17.39
N ALA A 715 17.15 -5.82 -18.52
CA ALA A 715 15.84 -5.61 -19.12
C ALA A 715 14.87 -6.76 -18.83
N GLY A 716 13.58 -6.42 -18.74
CA GLY A 716 12.46 -7.36 -18.69
C GLY A 716 11.66 -7.29 -17.39
N LYS A 717 12.33 -7.36 -16.22
CA LYS A 717 11.66 -7.42 -14.91
C LYS A 717 11.35 -6.07 -14.30
N GLY A 718 12.23 -5.09 -14.45
CA GLY A 718 12.00 -3.74 -13.95
C GLY A 718 11.69 -3.72 -12.45
N HIS A 719 10.44 -3.43 -12.10
CA HIS A 719 9.98 -3.31 -10.71
C HIS A 719 9.54 -4.66 -10.10
N GLU A 720 9.45 -5.73 -10.90
CA GLU A 720 8.99 -7.04 -10.43
C GLU A 720 10.01 -7.69 -9.48
N THR A 721 9.57 -8.00 -8.26
CA THR A 721 10.40 -8.67 -7.24
C THR A 721 10.14 -10.17 -7.13
N TYR A 722 9.70 -10.81 -8.21
CA TYR A 722 9.40 -12.24 -8.22
C TYR A 722 9.72 -12.93 -9.54
N GLN A 723 9.96 -14.23 -9.49
CA GLN A 723 10.05 -15.12 -10.64
C GLN A 723 8.90 -16.13 -10.61
N GLU A 724 8.10 -16.19 -11.67
CA GLU A 724 6.99 -17.15 -11.78
C GLU A 724 7.43 -18.46 -12.44
N ILE A 725 7.37 -19.57 -11.70
CA ILE A 725 7.71 -20.91 -12.17
C ILE A 725 6.57 -21.87 -11.81
N LYS A 726 5.97 -22.51 -12.82
CA LYS A 726 4.84 -23.45 -12.73
C LYS A 726 3.68 -22.92 -11.86
N GLY A 727 3.34 -21.64 -12.06
CA GLY A 727 2.25 -20.93 -11.35
C GLY A 727 2.58 -20.47 -9.93
N LYS A 728 3.81 -20.70 -9.43
CA LYS A 728 4.26 -20.21 -8.13
C LYS A 728 5.22 -19.02 -8.31
N LYS A 729 4.99 -17.95 -7.55
CA LYS A 729 5.86 -16.76 -7.50
C LYS A 729 6.93 -16.96 -6.42
N TYR A 730 8.18 -17.01 -6.84
CA TYR A 730 9.35 -17.06 -5.95
C TYR A 730 9.93 -15.66 -5.82
N HIS A 731 10.37 -15.26 -4.62
CA HIS A 731 10.98 -13.95 -4.42
C HIS A 731 12.29 -13.83 -5.22
N MET A 732 12.44 -12.76 -6.00
CA MET A 732 13.63 -12.45 -6.76
C MET A 732 13.62 -10.97 -7.14
N SER A 733 14.40 -10.16 -6.43
CA SER A 733 14.61 -8.75 -6.73
C SER A 733 15.98 -8.56 -7.40
N GLU A 734 16.02 -7.91 -8.56
CA GLU A 734 17.29 -7.61 -9.24
C GLU A 734 18.15 -6.66 -8.41
N GLU A 735 17.54 -5.69 -7.72
CA GLU A 735 18.25 -4.78 -6.80
C GLU A 735 18.93 -5.55 -5.67
N GLU A 736 18.24 -6.54 -5.07
CA GLU A 736 18.82 -7.37 -4.01
C GLU A 736 19.93 -8.27 -4.54
N ILE A 737 19.77 -8.82 -5.76
CA ILE A 737 20.82 -9.62 -6.40
C ILE A 737 22.07 -8.78 -6.62
N VAL A 738 21.92 -7.56 -7.15
CA VAL A 738 23.05 -6.64 -7.36
C VAL A 738 23.73 -6.35 -6.03
N GLN A 739 22.95 -6.03 -4.98
CA GLN A 739 23.52 -5.81 -3.65
C GLN A 739 24.23 -7.05 -3.10
N ASP A 740 23.69 -8.24 -3.29
CA ASP A 740 24.33 -9.49 -2.86
C ASP A 740 25.68 -9.72 -3.56
N VAL A 741 25.80 -9.36 -4.84
CA VAL A 741 27.07 -9.42 -5.58
C VAL A 741 28.05 -8.38 -5.04
N LEU A 742 27.61 -7.14 -4.76
CA LEU A 742 28.43 -6.10 -4.14
C LEU A 742 28.92 -6.49 -2.73
N ASP A 743 28.10 -7.21 -1.98
CA ASP A 743 28.42 -7.74 -0.64
C ASP A 743 29.37 -8.96 -0.69
N GLY A 744 29.75 -9.45 -1.87
CA GLY A 744 30.63 -10.61 -2.06
C GLY A 744 29.96 -11.96 -1.72
N LYS A 745 28.63 -12.06 -1.81
CA LYS A 745 27.90 -13.32 -1.57
C LYS A 745 27.93 -14.27 -2.77
N TYR A 746 28.38 -13.79 -3.94
CA TYR A 746 28.39 -14.51 -5.22
C TYR A 746 29.70 -14.35 -5.95
#